data_AF-A0A077K2P7-F1
#
_entry.id   AF-A0A077K2P7-F1
#
_cell.length_a   1.000
_cell.length_b   1.000
_cell.length_c   1.000
_cell.angle_alpha   90.00
_cell.angle_beta   90.00
_cell.angle_gamma   90.00
#
_symmetry.space_group_name_H-M   'P 1'
#
loop_
_entity.id
_entity.type
_entity.pdbx_description
1 polymer ?
#
loop_
_entity_poly.entity_id
_entity_poly.type
_entity_poly.pdbx_seq_one_letter_code
_entity_poly.pdbx_strand_id
1 'polypeptide(L)'
;MKPYDKKVINKKITQALIGVTTLGTILAMPISIGMQDNSMSIIRDNKAFAADNIKVGDTVEVNKLMVGDIFNISGIDWVVVAKNHEGYPDGSVTVMSKDILEKRPFDTKSLPSSHWGKSSLRAYLNGEFYNKLSEDLKTNILETHLINTNFNGKEDYYTDDKIFIPSLEEIGLKVCNSKPVGSSFNAFHDNASRIAKFGDKDYEWTYWTRVPTTLTLQALPAGTDFDVFYVYSNGTSNYRDINFNRIGDGVRPTLNLKSSTPVVYIDKHEHIKLDDKESPTIEVTGNTTSWTNKDVMLNASAKDNNKVKSIALPDGKTVSSDRADYTVTKNGTYKFTAEDEAGNKTTKEIVVDKIDKELPTLNLSTSTTSFTNGNVDINIDAKDTLSGVKEIKVNGNVTTGNKYTVSANGTYTIEAIDNAGNKTSKQISISNIDKELPTIAVSGNPTEWTNGNATLTCTATDNVGVKSITMPNGKVINSNKADFTVSKNGTYKFMVEDKAGNRATKEIVVDKIDNESPITNVSVKGNKLIIDAYDSLSGIKEILYQMDDGEIVKYTGEIAQNAKNHISIDLASENYKVRVTVIDNVGNNHTDYYEFRQEPRLKVTGNPVDWTNKDIILNVTAKGSFKSIILPDGKVVNSDKIAFTVSENGTYKFILEDELTNKETKEVVVNKIDKELPVININVKGNKMTIDANDSLSGIKEVFYKVDDGEFVKYDGEVTLPSGNHTINVNAIDNAGNLNNDIYIKEEVTIEDKDKEAPTLEVTGNPVDWTNKDIILNVTAKDNKKVKSITLPNGKVVNGDTTTFTVKNNGTYKFMVEDEAGNKTTKEVSVNRIDKELPTANINVKDDKMIIAASDKLSGIKEIFYKIDNGEFVRYTGEVTLSPGVHKIKVKAIDNAGNMNDQNSTSSEVNVNVEDKSKKDLEDATKAVEKAETTKNEDDIDRAKEKVAKLPDGKDKDDLNNRLDDLGKQIKAEKDAYIKAYNAVKKAKTTLDKEDYEYAKKAVYDLNTTIYKNEKAQLQRVLDALKPYIDRKENEKKQAERNKIRNIEKLISQAIATKDPKAIEEAQAAIDELEDLDIKMALQKKLDTTNRISQMDLAIQARDAVEKLDAYLNYSDIINNLDELKDLYKKAEKATNRLDNNSQYANRIDKAKGYIEVMEILTKYKEDAERNSILASEKEMTELISKANQLSFTTRNKQNIIKEILKFQEELKELREATTVPEA
;
A
#
# COMPACT_ATOMS: atom_id res chain seq x y z
N MET A 1 65.90 -58.52 -23.46
CA MET A 1 64.79 -57.83 -22.74
C MET A 1 63.94 -58.89 -22.02
N LYS A 2 63.27 -58.55 -20.91
CA LYS A 2 62.50 -59.54 -20.10
C LYS A 2 61.26 -60.05 -20.87
N PRO A 3 60.80 -61.29 -20.62
CA PRO A 3 59.54 -61.79 -21.19
C PRO A 3 58.34 -61.05 -20.58
N TYR A 4 57.43 -60.58 -21.42
CA TYR A 4 56.23 -59.85 -20.98
C TYR A 4 55.10 -60.82 -20.58
N ASP A 5 54.41 -60.48 -19.48
CA ASP A 5 53.32 -61.30 -18.94
C ASP A 5 52.03 -61.22 -19.79
N LYS A 6 51.62 -62.36 -20.35
CA LYS A 6 50.38 -62.51 -21.13
C LYS A 6 49.12 -62.08 -20.37
N LYS A 7 49.08 -62.17 -19.03
CA LYS A 7 47.93 -61.68 -18.24
C LYS A 7 47.77 -60.17 -18.29
N VAL A 8 48.87 -59.42 -18.39
CA VAL A 8 48.83 -57.94 -18.49
C VAL A 8 48.32 -57.49 -19.86
N ILE A 9 48.71 -58.20 -20.93
CA ILE A 9 48.25 -57.91 -22.29
C ILE A 9 46.76 -58.20 -22.43
N ASN A 10 46.28 -59.40 -22.03
CA ASN A 10 44.85 -59.71 -22.07
C ASN A 10 44.03 -58.75 -21.19
N LYS A 11 44.52 -58.39 -19.99
CA LYS A 11 43.82 -57.42 -19.13
C LYS A 11 43.71 -56.02 -19.76
N LYS A 12 44.74 -55.56 -20.48
CA LYS A 12 44.69 -54.29 -21.24
C LYS A 12 43.75 -54.35 -22.45
N ILE A 13 43.71 -55.49 -23.16
CA ILE A 13 42.79 -55.69 -24.29
C ILE A 13 41.33 -55.76 -23.81
N THR A 14 41.04 -56.46 -22.70
CA THR A 14 39.69 -56.48 -22.11
C THR A 14 39.27 -55.12 -21.56
N GLN A 15 40.20 -54.33 -20.99
CA GLN A 15 39.90 -52.95 -20.55
C GLN A 15 39.67 -51.98 -21.72
N ALA A 16 40.26 -52.21 -22.89
CA ALA A 16 39.97 -51.44 -24.10
C ALA A 16 38.57 -51.73 -24.69
N LEU A 17 37.92 -52.83 -24.28
CA LEU A 17 36.62 -53.27 -24.82
C LEU A 17 35.41 -52.88 -23.93
N ILE A 18 35.64 -52.26 -22.76
CA ILE A 18 34.57 -51.84 -21.84
C ILE A 18 34.70 -50.35 -21.55
N GLY A 19 34.20 -49.54 -22.49
CA GLY A 19 34.07 -48.09 -22.37
C GLY A 19 32.81 -47.62 -23.09
N VAL A 20 31.67 -47.64 -22.40
CA VAL A 20 30.36 -47.32 -22.98
C VAL A 20 30.18 -45.81 -23.13
N THR A 21 29.76 -45.36 -24.32
CA THR A 21 28.85 -44.22 -24.47
C THR A 21 27.62 -44.62 -25.28
N THR A 22 26.55 -43.85 -25.14
CA THR A 22 25.16 -44.26 -25.39
C THR A 22 24.67 -44.09 -26.83
N LEU A 23 23.64 -44.89 -27.15
CA LEU A 23 22.73 -44.86 -28.32
C LEU A 23 23.25 -45.41 -29.68
N GLY A 24 22.65 -46.52 -30.12
CA GLY A 24 22.51 -46.85 -31.56
C GLY A 24 23.10 -48.19 -32.04
N THR A 25 22.53 -49.33 -31.64
CA THR A 25 22.58 -50.66 -32.30
C THR A 25 23.84 -51.05 -33.11
N ILE A 26 24.62 -52.02 -32.61
CA ILE A 26 25.58 -52.79 -33.42
C ILE A 26 25.31 -54.29 -33.30
N LEU A 27 25.12 -54.95 -34.45
CA LEU A 27 25.29 -56.40 -34.61
C LEU A 27 26.79 -56.71 -34.54
N ALA A 28 27.27 -57.19 -33.39
CA ALA A 28 28.67 -57.51 -33.21
C ALA A 28 29.03 -58.82 -33.94
N MET A 29 29.86 -58.73 -34.99
CA MET A 29 30.54 -59.87 -35.59
C MET A 29 31.99 -59.92 -35.09
N PRO A 30 32.52 -61.08 -34.64
CA PRO A 30 33.86 -61.17 -34.09
C PRO A 30 34.92 -61.18 -35.20
N ILE A 31 35.89 -60.25 -35.12
CA ILE A 31 37.13 -60.29 -35.88
C ILE A 31 38.21 -60.94 -34.99
N SER A 32 38.98 -61.88 -35.53
CA SER A 32 40.10 -62.52 -34.84
C SER A 32 41.39 -62.43 -35.68
N ILE A 33 42.52 -62.36 -34.98
CA ILE A 33 43.87 -62.28 -35.58
C ILE A 33 44.53 -63.65 -35.41
N GLY A 34 44.91 -64.26 -36.54
CA GLY A 34 45.74 -65.46 -36.55
C GLY A 34 47.22 -65.10 -36.64
N MET A 35 48.07 -65.81 -35.90
CA MET A 35 49.53 -65.75 -36.06
C MET A 35 50.06 -67.15 -36.36
N GLN A 36 50.67 -67.31 -37.53
CA GLN A 36 51.44 -68.49 -37.90
C GLN A 36 52.66 -68.04 -38.72
N ASP A 37 53.79 -68.70 -38.50
CA ASP A 37 55.03 -68.58 -39.27
C ASP A 37 55.48 -67.13 -39.58
N ASN A 38 55.57 -66.32 -38.53
CA ASN A 38 56.09 -64.94 -38.55
C ASN A 38 55.36 -63.93 -39.47
N SER A 39 54.14 -64.26 -39.93
CA SER A 39 53.25 -63.33 -40.62
C SER A 39 51.92 -63.15 -39.86
N MET A 40 51.23 -62.05 -40.12
CA MET A 40 50.01 -61.65 -39.43
C MET A 40 48.90 -61.45 -40.46
N SER A 41 47.78 -62.14 -40.30
CA SER A 41 46.66 -62.10 -41.24
C SER A 41 45.31 -61.90 -40.54
N ILE A 42 44.41 -61.19 -41.21
CA ILE A 42 43.04 -60.94 -40.76
C ILE A 42 42.14 -62.05 -41.32
N ILE A 43 41.42 -62.75 -40.44
CA ILE A 43 40.51 -63.82 -40.86
C ILE A 43 39.09 -63.27 -40.97
N ARG A 44 38.48 -63.43 -42.15
CA ARG A 44 37.03 -63.40 -42.37
C ARG A 44 36.59 -64.79 -42.80
N ASP A 45 35.51 -65.29 -42.21
CA ASP A 45 34.79 -66.50 -42.62
C ASP A 45 35.68 -67.73 -42.93
N ASN A 46 36.73 -67.93 -42.12
CA ASN A 46 37.72 -69.01 -42.23
C ASN A 46 38.43 -69.14 -43.60
N LYS A 47 38.54 -68.07 -44.39
CA LYS A 47 39.37 -68.05 -45.61
C LYS A 47 40.43 -66.95 -45.57
N ALA A 48 41.68 -67.33 -45.83
CA ALA A 48 42.77 -66.39 -46.04
C ALA A 48 42.69 -65.81 -47.45
N PHE A 49 42.64 -64.49 -47.57
CA PHE A 49 42.83 -63.79 -48.84
C PHE A 49 44.33 -63.52 -49.03
N ALA A 50 44.95 -64.33 -49.89
CA ALA A 50 46.26 -64.03 -50.48
C ALA A 50 46.04 -63.41 -51.87
N ALA A 51 46.97 -62.58 -52.34
CA ALA A 51 46.93 -62.06 -53.69
C ALA A 51 47.03 -63.20 -54.73
N ASP A 52 46.17 -63.16 -55.76
CA ASP A 52 46.05 -64.19 -56.81
C ASP A 52 47.32 -64.28 -57.68
N ASN A 53 48.33 -65.03 -57.20
CA ASN A 53 49.50 -65.43 -57.99
C ASN A 53 49.23 -66.80 -58.66
N ILE A 54 48.61 -66.79 -59.85
CA ILE A 54 48.38 -68.00 -60.66
C ILE A 54 49.73 -68.62 -61.05
N LYS A 55 49.89 -69.94 -60.85
CA LYS A 55 51.10 -70.70 -61.17
C LYS A 55 50.86 -71.70 -62.30
N VAL A 56 51.93 -72.08 -62.98
CA VAL A 56 51.91 -73.16 -63.98
C VAL A 56 51.41 -74.45 -63.34
N GLY A 57 50.40 -75.07 -63.95
CA GLY A 57 49.70 -76.23 -63.44
C GLY A 57 48.45 -75.94 -62.60
N ASP A 58 48.16 -74.68 -62.26
CA ASP A 58 46.93 -74.33 -61.54
C ASP A 58 45.71 -74.47 -62.47
N THR A 59 44.64 -75.08 -61.94
CA THR A 59 43.32 -75.05 -62.58
C THR A 59 42.60 -73.75 -62.21
N VAL A 60 42.33 -72.91 -63.20
CA VAL A 60 41.69 -71.59 -63.03
C VAL A 60 40.51 -71.42 -63.99
N GLU A 61 39.61 -70.50 -63.67
CA GLU A 61 38.61 -70.04 -64.65
C GLU A 61 39.31 -69.25 -65.76
N VAL A 62 38.95 -69.51 -67.02
CA VAL A 62 39.58 -68.88 -68.19
C VAL A 62 39.43 -67.35 -68.22
N ASN A 63 38.43 -66.79 -67.51
CA ASN A 63 38.30 -65.35 -67.28
C ASN A 63 39.41 -64.71 -66.43
N LYS A 64 40.16 -65.50 -65.63
CA LYS A 64 41.29 -65.03 -64.82
C LYS A 64 42.58 -64.95 -65.61
N LEU A 65 42.65 -65.64 -66.75
CA LEU A 65 43.78 -65.57 -67.67
C LEU A 65 43.76 -64.26 -68.47
N MET A 66 44.94 -63.75 -68.79
CA MET A 66 45.16 -62.55 -69.59
C MET A 66 45.30 -62.89 -71.07
N VAL A 67 45.15 -61.88 -71.95
CA VAL A 67 45.42 -62.06 -73.38
C VAL A 67 46.90 -62.42 -73.57
N GLY A 68 47.16 -63.47 -74.34
CA GLY A 68 48.48 -64.08 -74.50
C GLY A 68 48.79 -65.24 -73.55
N ASP A 69 47.96 -65.50 -72.53
CA ASP A 69 48.15 -66.68 -71.68
C ASP A 69 47.80 -67.98 -72.43
N ILE A 70 48.55 -69.04 -72.17
CA ILE A 70 48.41 -70.37 -72.74
C ILE A 70 47.85 -71.32 -71.67
N PHE A 71 46.84 -72.09 -72.04
CA PHE A 71 46.27 -73.14 -71.20
C PHE A 71 46.08 -74.43 -72.00
N ASN A 72 46.06 -75.57 -71.32
CA ASN A 72 45.74 -76.87 -71.94
C ASN A 72 44.34 -77.33 -71.54
N ILE A 73 43.58 -77.80 -72.53
CA ILE A 73 42.31 -78.53 -72.33
C ILE A 73 42.04 -79.40 -73.57
N SER A 74 41.40 -80.56 -73.39
CA SER A 74 41.21 -81.58 -74.43
C SER A 74 42.52 -82.07 -75.10
N GLY A 75 43.67 -81.93 -74.42
CA GLY A 75 44.99 -82.28 -74.96
C GLY A 75 45.52 -81.30 -76.01
N ILE A 76 44.94 -80.10 -76.12
CA ILE A 76 45.35 -79.04 -77.05
C ILE A 76 45.79 -77.82 -76.24
N ASP A 77 46.90 -77.21 -76.64
CA ASP A 77 47.34 -75.91 -76.12
C ASP A 77 46.56 -74.79 -76.84
N TRP A 78 45.83 -74.01 -76.06
CA TRP A 78 45.04 -72.88 -76.52
C TRP A 78 45.64 -71.58 -76.00
N VAL A 79 45.67 -70.56 -76.86
CA VAL A 79 46.07 -69.20 -76.52
C VAL A 79 44.82 -68.36 -76.32
N VAL A 80 44.77 -67.58 -75.24
CA VAL A 80 43.76 -66.53 -75.05
C VAL A 80 44.06 -65.40 -76.04
N VAL A 81 43.27 -65.29 -77.11
CA VAL A 81 43.48 -64.27 -78.15
C VAL A 81 42.63 -63.03 -77.91
N ALA A 82 41.46 -63.15 -77.29
CA ALA A 82 40.64 -62.00 -76.86
C ALA A 82 39.69 -62.37 -75.70
N LYS A 83 39.17 -61.34 -75.00
CA LYS A 83 38.20 -61.48 -73.91
C LYS A 83 37.10 -60.45 -74.13
N ASN A 84 35.83 -60.85 -74.01
CA ASN A 84 34.65 -60.01 -74.32
C ASN A 84 34.80 -59.32 -75.69
N HIS A 85 35.23 -60.08 -76.69
CA HIS A 85 35.56 -59.53 -78.00
C HIS A 85 34.29 -59.04 -78.71
N GLU A 86 34.36 -57.84 -79.29
CA GLU A 86 33.24 -57.18 -79.94
C GLU A 86 32.66 -58.07 -81.06
N GLY A 87 31.34 -58.26 -81.11
CA GLY A 87 30.69 -59.13 -82.11
C GLY A 87 30.66 -60.63 -81.75
N TYR A 88 31.27 -61.05 -80.64
CA TYR A 88 31.19 -62.40 -80.09
C TYR A 88 30.29 -62.44 -78.83
N PRO A 89 29.90 -63.64 -78.33
CA PRO A 89 28.99 -63.72 -77.17
C PRO A 89 29.50 -63.00 -75.92
N ASP A 90 28.62 -62.29 -75.22
CA ASP A 90 28.95 -61.56 -73.98
C ASP A 90 29.57 -62.48 -72.92
N GLY A 91 30.60 -61.98 -72.23
CA GLY A 91 31.27 -62.74 -71.17
C GLY A 91 32.10 -63.93 -71.68
N SER A 92 32.37 -64.00 -72.99
CA SER A 92 33.19 -65.07 -73.59
C SER A 92 34.68 -64.76 -73.60
N VAL A 93 35.47 -65.83 -73.68
CA VAL A 93 36.91 -65.76 -73.95
C VAL A 93 37.18 -66.46 -75.28
N THR A 94 37.71 -65.71 -76.25
CA THR A 94 38.04 -66.19 -77.58
C THR A 94 39.43 -66.81 -77.56
N VAL A 95 39.54 -68.04 -78.04
CA VAL A 95 40.77 -68.84 -77.96
C VAL A 95 41.08 -69.51 -79.29
N MET A 96 42.36 -69.60 -79.61
CA MET A 96 42.87 -70.20 -80.85
C MET A 96 43.94 -71.23 -80.50
N SER A 97 44.04 -72.31 -81.29
CA SER A 97 45.12 -73.29 -81.07
C SER A 97 46.49 -72.61 -81.21
N LYS A 98 47.39 -72.88 -80.26
CA LYS A 98 48.77 -72.36 -80.27
C LYS A 98 49.46 -72.67 -81.59
N ASP A 99 49.39 -73.93 -81.99
CA ASP A 99 50.01 -74.46 -83.20
C ASP A 99 48.98 -74.99 -84.21
N ILE A 100 49.44 -75.34 -85.41
CA ILE A 100 48.65 -76.00 -86.44
C ILE A 100 48.43 -77.46 -86.01
N LEU A 101 47.18 -77.92 -85.98
CA LEU A 101 46.86 -79.26 -85.45
C LEU A 101 46.93 -80.36 -86.51
N GLU A 102 46.47 -80.08 -87.73
CA GLU A 102 46.48 -81.03 -88.85
C GLU A 102 46.43 -80.30 -90.20
N LYS A 103 46.70 -81.03 -91.29
CA LYS A 103 46.59 -80.54 -92.67
C LYS A 103 45.33 -81.10 -93.33
N ARG A 104 44.49 -80.22 -93.88
CA ARG A 104 43.28 -80.62 -94.63
C ARG A 104 43.03 -79.69 -95.82
N PRO A 105 42.53 -80.19 -96.95
CA PRO A 105 42.08 -79.33 -98.04
C PRO A 105 40.84 -78.55 -97.59
N PHE A 106 40.66 -77.34 -98.13
CA PHE A 106 39.52 -76.49 -97.81
C PHE A 106 38.18 -77.11 -98.29
N ASP A 107 38.20 -77.74 -99.46
CA ASP A 107 37.11 -78.57 -99.99
C ASP A 107 37.65 -79.91 -100.52
N THR A 108 36.79 -80.93 -100.57
CA THR A 108 37.11 -82.29 -101.05
C THR A 108 36.30 -82.70 -102.27
N LYS A 109 35.39 -81.84 -102.75
CA LYS A 109 34.54 -82.07 -103.92
C LYS A 109 35.32 -81.87 -105.23
N SER A 110 34.81 -82.43 -106.32
CA SER A 110 35.36 -82.26 -107.68
C SER A 110 35.18 -80.85 -108.26
N LEU A 111 34.28 -80.05 -107.69
CA LEU A 111 34.15 -78.61 -107.92
C LEU A 111 34.22 -77.91 -106.55
N PRO A 112 35.10 -76.90 -106.35
CA PRO A 112 35.22 -76.19 -105.08
C PRO A 112 33.92 -75.51 -104.63
N SER A 113 33.63 -75.49 -103.33
CA SER A 113 32.57 -74.62 -102.79
C SER A 113 33.06 -73.18 -102.76
N SER A 114 32.33 -72.28 -103.42
CA SER A 114 32.62 -70.84 -103.49
C SER A 114 32.33 -70.06 -102.19
N HIS A 115 32.14 -70.73 -101.05
CA HIS A 115 31.91 -70.07 -99.76
C HIS A 115 32.18 -70.98 -98.55
N TRP A 116 32.68 -70.39 -97.45
CA TRP A 116 32.98 -71.06 -96.17
C TRP A 116 31.84 -71.96 -95.69
N GLY A 117 30.60 -71.46 -95.74
CA GLY A 117 29.41 -72.18 -95.25
C GLY A 117 29.18 -73.59 -95.84
N LYS A 118 29.68 -73.89 -97.04
CA LYS A 118 29.57 -75.22 -97.71
C LYS A 118 30.91 -75.97 -97.82
N SER A 119 32.00 -75.42 -97.29
CA SER A 119 33.33 -76.04 -97.41
C SER A 119 33.41 -77.37 -96.65
N SER A 120 34.19 -78.33 -97.17
CA SER A 120 34.42 -79.59 -96.45
C SER A 120 35.19 -79.36 -95.15
N LEU A 121 36.04 -78.33 -95.08
CA LEU A 121 36.77 -77.97 -93.87
C LEU A 121 35.83 -77.48 -92.74
N ARG A 122 34.81 -76.66 -93.05
CA ARG A 122 33.81 -76.23 -92.06
C ARG A 122 33.01 -77.42 -91.53
N ALA A 123 32.58 -78.30 -92.42
CA ALA A 123 31.85 -79.52 -92.06
C ALA A 123 32.71 -80.48 -91.21
N TYR A 124 34.02 -80.56 -91.48
CA TYR A 124 34.97 -81.28 -90.65
C TYR A 124 35.10 -80.65 -89.25
N LEU A 125 35.30 -79.33 -89.15
CA LEU A 125 35.48 -78.63 -87.88
C LEU A 125 34.28 -78.79 -86.93
N ASN A 126 33.07 -78.58 -87.44
CA ASN A 126 31.84 -78.63 -86.66
C ASN A 126 31.22 -80.05 -86.57
N GLY A 127 31.85 -81.03 -87.22
CA GLY A 127 31.47 -82.45 -87.20
C GLY A 127 32.55 -83.31 -86.55
N GLU A 128 33.39 -83.93 -87.36
CA GLU A 128 34.42 -84.88 -86.90
C GLU A 128 35.40 -84.29 -85.89
N PHE A 129 35.87 -83.05 -86.06
CA PHE A 129 36.82 -82.43 -85.14
C PHE A 129 36.14 -82.09 -83.80
N TYR A 130 35.01 -81.38 -83.83
CA TYR A 130 34.20 -81.11 -82.64
C TYR A 130 33.89 -82.39 -81.86
N ASN A 131 33.50 -83.47 -82.53
CA ASN A 131 33.17 -84.74 -81.87
C ASN A 131 34.37 -85.44 -81.21
N LYS A 132 35.62 -85.15 -81.63
CA LYS A 132 36.85 -85.67 -81.00
C LYS A 132 37.26 -84.91 -79.73
N LEU A 133 36.72 -83.71 -79.50
CA LEU A 133 37.02 -82.95 -78.28
C LEU A 133 36.40 -83.60 -77.03
N SER A 134 37.03 -83.38 -75.89
CA SER A 134 36.58 -83.87 -74.59
C SER A 134 35.29 -83.16 -74.11
N GLU A 135 34.46 -83.83 -73.30
CA GLU A 135 33.13 -83.30 -72.89
C GLU A 135 33.21 -82.04 -72.02
N ASP A 136 34.24 -81.91 -71.19
CA ASP A 136 34.55 -80.73 -70.39
C ASP A 136 34.83 -79.49 -71.27
N LEU A 137 35.47 -79.68 -72.44
CA LEU A 137 35.61 -78.61 -73.42
C LEU A 137 34.29 -78.37 -74.18
N LYS A 138 33.68 -79.42 -74.75
CA LYS A 138 32.48 -79.30 -75.61
C LYS A 138 31.29 -78.63 -74.92
N THR A 139 31.09 -78.89 -73.62
CA THR A 139 30.01 -78.25 -72.83
C THR A 139 30.25 -76.77 -72.52
N ASN A 140 31.48 -76.28 -72.72
CA ASN A 140 31.88 -74.90 -72.48
C ASN A 140 32.10 -74.07 -73.76
N ILE A 141 32.17 -74.71 -74.93
CA ILE A 141 32.16 -74.04 -76.23
C ILE A 141 30.82 -73.30 -76.42
N LEU A 142 30.92 -72.03 -76.81
CA LEU A 142 29.81 -71.17 -77.20
C LEU A 142 29.65 -71.19 -78.72
N GLU A 143 28.41 -71.35 -79.18
CA GLU A 143 28.07 -71.20 -80.60
C GLU A 143 28.30 -69.75 -81.02
N THR A 144 28.90 -69.56 -82.19
CA THR A 144 29.33 -68.25 -82.67
C THR A 144 28.66 -67.94 -84.01
N HIS A 145 27.92 -66.83 -84.06
CA HIS A 145 27.21 -66.35 -85.25
C HIS A 145 28.17 -65.57 -86.16
N LEU A 146 28.83 -66.26 -87.09
CA LEU A 146 29.86 -65.65 -87.94
C LEU A 146 29.29 -64.98 -89.19
N ILE A 147 29.65 -63.71 -89.40
CA ILE A 147 29.44 -62.98 -90.65
C ILE A 147 30.53 -63.36 -91.65
N ASN A 148 30.15 -63.84 -92.83
CA ASN A 148 31.06 -64.21 -93.92
C ASN A 148 30.63 -63.51 -95.21
N THR A 149 31.58 -63.13 -96.08
CA THR A 149 31.25 -62.54 -97.39
C THR A 149 31.34 -63.60 -98.49
N ASN A 150 30.45 -63.53 -99.49
CA ASN A 150 30.47 -64.44 -100.64
C ASN A 150 31.67 -64.17 -101.59
N PHE A 151 31.99 -65.12 -102.48
CA PHE A 151 33.12 -65.03 -103.41
C PHE A 151 33.15 -63.78 -104.30
N ASN A 152 32.01 -63.10 -104.49
CA ASN A 152 31.91 -61.86 -105.26
C ASN A 152 32.33 -60.60 -104.47
N GLY A 153 32.56 -60.72 -103.15
CA GLY A 153 32.77 -59.57 -102.26
C GLY A 153 31.53 -58.67 -102.11
N LYS A 154 30.33 -59.17 -102.45
CA LYS A 154 29.13 -58.33 -102.69
C LYS A 154 27.93 -58.64 -101.81
N GLU A 155 27.83 -59.83 -101.24
CA GLU A 155 26.75 -60.17 -100.31
C GLU A 155 27.33 -60.90 -99.09
N ASP A 156 26.89 -60.48 -97.91
CA ASP A 156 27.24 -61.11 -96.63
C ASP A 156 26.22 -62.22 -96.31
N TYR A 157 26.69 -63.33 -95.73
CA TYR A 157 25.91 -64.48 -95.28
C TYR A 157 26.44 -65.00 -93.96
N TYR A 158 25.60 -65.73 -93.22
CA TYR A 158 25.88 -66.10 -91.83
C TYR A 158 26.18 -67.60 -91.71
N THR A 159 27.07 -67.97 -90.79
CA THR A 159 27.28 -69.36 -90.36
C THR A 159 27.31 -69.45 -88.83
N ASP A 160 26.50 -70.36 -88.29
CA ASP A 160 26.56 -70.71 -86.88
C ASP A 160 27.63 -71.80 -86.71
N ASP A 161 28.74 -71.43 -86.07
CA ASP A 161 29.93 -72.27 -85.93
C ASP A 161 30.32 -72.39 -84.45
N LYS A 162 30.50 -73.63 -83.99
CA LYS A 162 31.09 -73.93 -82.67
C LYS A 162 32.62 -73.87 -82.74
N ILE A 163 33.18 -74.25 -83.89
CA ILE A 163 34.60 -74.20 -84.18
C ILE A 163 34.78 -73.65 -85.59
N PHE A 164 35.64 -72.65 -85.70
CA PHE A 164 35.91 -71.94 -86.96
C PHE A 164 37.41 -71.76 -87.17
N ILE A 165 37.77 -71.07 -88.25
CA ILE A 165 39.11 -70.51 -88.49
C ILE A 165 38.93 -69.01 -88.69
N PRO A 166 39.87 -68.14 -88.27
CA PRO A 166 39.63 -66.71 -88.28
C PRO A 166 39.64 -66.14 -89.70
N SER A 167 39.09 -64.94 -89.84
CA SER A 167 39.31 -64.05 -90.99
C SER A 167 40.66 -63.34 -90.86
N LEU A 168 41.10 -62.69 -91.94
CA LEU A 168 42.35 -61.92 -91.94
C LEU A 168 42.30 -60.72 -90.97
N GLU A 169 41.18 -60.00 -90.90
CA GLU A 169 41.07 -58.82 -90.02
C GLU A 169 41.02 -59.18 -88.52
N GLU A 170 40.38 -60.30 -88.15
CA GLU A 170 40.40 -60.84 -86.79
C GLU A 170 41.84 -61.08 -86.28
N ILE A 171 42.75 -61.51 -87.15
CA ILE A 171 44.20 -61.67 -86.86
C ILE A 171 45.04 -60.45 -87.23
N GLY A 172 44.44 -59.27 -87.45
CA GLY A 172 45.14 -58.00 -87.63
C GLY A 172 45.67 -57.72 -89.05
N LEU A 173 45.29 -58.50 -90.06
CA LEU A 173 45.70 -58.31 -91.45
C LEU A 173 44.57 -57.65 -92.27
N LYS A 174 44.75 -56.36 -92.59
CA LYS A 174 43.75 -55.58 -93.38
C LYS A 174 43.93 -55.84 -94.88
N VAL A 175 43.03 -56.64 -95.46
CA VAL A 175 43.01 -56.97 -96.90
C VAL A 175 41.61 -56.70 -97.45
N CYS A 176 41.53 -56.20 -98.69
CA CYS A 176 40.23 -55.93 -99.32
C CYS A 176 39.38 -57.21 -99.47
N ASN A 177 38.09 -57.07 -99.20
CA ASN A 177 37.04 -58.11 -99.26
C ASN A 177 37.02 -59.16 -98.13
N SER A 178 37.79 -59.00 -97.05
CA SER A 178 37.60 -59.76 -95.80
C SER A 178 36.97 -58.89 -94.72
N LYS A 179 35.75 -59.23 -94.26
CA LYS A 179 35.17 -58.59 -93.06
C LYS A 179 35.22 -59.54 -91.84
N PRO A 180 35.65 -59.03 -90.68
CA PRO A 180 35.54 -59.74 -89.40
C PRO A 180 34.11 -59.69 -88.87
N VAL A 181 33.82 -60.48 -87.84
CA VAL A 181 32.56 -60.38 -87.07
C VAL A 181 32.65 -59.25 -86.03
N GLY A 182 33.86 -58.80 -85.73
CA GLY A 182 34.21 -57.86 -84.67
C GLY A 182 35.38 -56.93 -85.01
N SER A 183 36.11 -56.48 -83.99
CA SER A 183 37.39 -55.79 -84.16
C SER A 183 38.57 -56.78 -84.37
N SER A 184 39.81 -56.31 -84.45
CA SER A 184 40.97 -57.23 -84.36
C SER A 184 41.03 -57.87 -82.97
N PHE A 185 41.55 -59.10 -82.85
CA PHE A 185 41.75 -59.74 -81.54
C PHE A 185 42.77 -59.00 -80.64
N ASN A 186 43.54 -58.06 -81.19
CA ASN A 186 44.59 -57.23 -80.55
C ASN A 186 45.80 -58.02 -80.01
N ALA A 187 45.64 -59.30 -79.67
CA ALA A 187 46.75 -60.23 -79.48
C ALA A 187 47.69 -60.26 -80.69
N PHE A 188 47.12 -60.30 -81.90
CA PHE A 188 47.84 -60.40 -83.17
C PHE A 188 48.21 -59.02 -83.74
N HIS A 189 49.10 -58.31 -83.05
CA HIS A 189 49.50 -56.93 -83.35
C HIS A 189 50.65 -56.82 -84.37
N ASP A 190 51.36 -57.92 -84.64
CA ASP A 190 52.51 -57.95 -85.54
C ASP A 190 52.62 -59.32 -86.26
N ASN A 191 53.70 -59.53 -87.04
CA ASN A 191 53.90 -60.81 -87.72
C ASN A 191 54.32 -61.94 -86.76
N ALA A 192 55.08 -61.64 -85.69
CA ALA A 192 55.59 -62.65 -84.76
C ALA A 192 54.47 -63.29 -83.93
N SER A 193 53.49 -62.49 -83.49
CA SER A 193 52.30 -62.95 -82.78
C SER A 193 51.43 -63.91 -83.60
N ARG A 194 51.45 -63.86 -84.95
CA ARG A 194 50.67 -64.76 -85.83
C ARG A 194 51.30 -66.12 -86.12
N ILE A 195 52.58 -66.33 -85.77
CA ILE A 195 53.33 -67.56 -86.08
C ILE A 195 52.68 -68.80 -85.44
N ALA A 196 52.78 -69.95 -86.12
CA ALA A 196 52.41 -71.26 -85.60
C ALA A 196 53.19 -72.39 -86.30
N LYS A 197 53.48 -73.45 -85.55
CA LYS A 197 54.28 -74.61 -86.00
C LYS A 197 53.39 -75.77 -86.45
N PHE A 198 53.97 -76.75 -87.14
CA PHE A 198 53.34 -78.04 -87.44
C PHE A 198 54.38 -79.15 -87.30
N GLY A 199 54.32 -79.89 -86.18
CA GLY A 199 55.39 -80.78 -85.74
C GLY A 199 56.70 -80.03 -85.42
N ASP A 200 57.81 -80.77 -85.30
CA ASP A 200 59.12 -80.26 -84.87
C ASP A 200 59.87 -79.41 -85.92
N LYS A 201 59.16 -78.73 -86.83
CA LYS A 201 59.76 -78.00 -87.97
C LYS A 201 59.24 -76.56 -88.08
N ASP A 202 60.19 -75.62 -88.09
CA ASP A 202 59.94 -74.17 -88.11
C ASP A 202 59.77 -73.55 -89.52
N TYR A 203 59.80 -74.34 -90.61
CA TYR A 203 59.87 -73.82 -91.99
C TYR A 203 58.64 -74.10 -92.86
N GLU A 204 58.14 -73.04 -93.49
CA GLU A 204 57.17 -72.99 -94.60
C GLU A 204 55.84 -73.74 -94.42
N TRP A 205 55.28 -73.69 -93.22
CA TRP A 205 53.89 -74.10 -93.01
C TRP A 205 52.92 -72.94 -93.22
N THR A 206 51.70 -73.31 -93.60
CA THR A 206 50.61 -72.42 -94.00
C THR A 206 49.34 -72.87 -93.28
N TYR A 207 48.45 -71.95 -92.90
CA TYR A 207 47.14 -72.31 -92.36
C TYR A 207 45.99 -71.49 -92.97
N TRP A 208 44.82 -72.13 -93.09
CA TRP A 208 43.65 -71.54 -93.73
C TRP A 208 43.04 -70.38 -92.94
N THR A 209 42.46 -69.43 -93.68
CA THR A 209 41.49 -68.45 -93.17
C THR A 209 40.12 -68.68 -93.82
N ARG A 210 39.05 -68.15 -93.24
CA ARG A 210 37.66 -68.36 -93.75
C ARG A 210 37.28 -67.52 -94.99
N VAL A 211 38.25 -66.94 -95.70
CA VAL A 211 38.02 -65.94 -96.78
C VAL A 211 38.31 -66.50 -98.18
N PRO A 212 37.29 -66.74 -99.03
CA PRO A 212 37.45 -67.04 -100.46
C PRO A 212 37.53 -65.76 -101.32
N THR A 213 38.16 -65.83 -102.51
CA THR A 213 38.29 -64.68 -103.44
C THR A 213 38.37 -65.12 -104.92
N THR A 214 38.30 -64.16 -105.85
CA THR A 214 38.49 -64.37 -107.30
C THR A 214 39.28 -63.22 -107.93
N LEU A 215 40.28 -63.51 -108.75
CA LEU A 215 40.87 -62.55 -109.68
C LEU A 215 40.13 -62.57 -111.02
N THR A 216 39.59 -61.44 -111.48
CA THR A 216 39.26 -61.26 -112.91
C THR A 216 39.71 -59.91 -113.45
N LEU A 217 40.82 -59.95 -114.18
CA LEU A 217 40.94 -59.16 -115.40
C LEU A 217 40.51 -60.07 -116.56
N GLN A 218 39.33 -59.77 -117.12
CA GLN A 218 38.77 -60.29 -118.39
C GLN A 218 38.31 -61.77 -118.46
N ALA A 219 36.98 -61.92 -118.52
CA ALA A 219 36.23 -62.89 -119.34
C ALA A 219 36.81 -64.31 -119.52
N LEU A 220 36.57 -65.18 -118.53
CA LEU A 220 36.52 -66.63 -118.71
C LEU A 220 35.07 -67.14 -118.52
N PRO A 221 34.69 -68.28 -119.13
CA PRO A 221 33.35 -68.85 -118.98
C PRO A 221 33.02 -69.16 -117.51
N ALA A 222 31.74 -69.05 -117.15
CA ALA A 222 31.29 -69.34 -115.79
C ALA A 222 31.55 -70.81 -115.43
N GLY A 223 32.51 -71.07 -114.53
CA GLY A 223 32.71 -72.40 -113.94
C GLY A 223 34.10 -72.79 -113.45
N THR A 224 35.18 -72.07 -113.78
CA THR A 224 36.56 -72.55 -113.55
C THR A 224 37.54 -71.47 -113.09
N ASP A 225 37.66 -71.32 -111.75
CA ASP A 225 38.86 -70.99 -110.94
C ASP A 225 38.46 -70.14 -109.70
N PHE A 226 38.96 -70.53 -108.52
CA PHE A 226 38.58 -69.95 -107.22
C PHE A 226 39.79 -69.96 -106.28
N ASP A 227 40.01 -68.91 -105.47
CA ASP A 227 41.13 -68.82 -104.53
C ASP A 227 40.68 -68.80 -103.05
N VAL A 228 41.54 -69.24 -102.12
CA VAL A 228 41.38 -69.03 -100.66
C VAL A 228 42.65 -68.44 -100.05
N PHE A 229 42.47 -67.52 -99.09
CA PHE A 229 43.58 -66.94 -98.34
C PHE A 229 44.11 -67.86 -97.23
N TYR A 230 45.43 -67.94 -97.14
CA TYR A 230 46.17 -68.62 -96.08
C TYR A 230 47.24 -67.70 -95.47
N VAL A 231 47.70 -68.03 -94.28
CA VAL A 231 48.78 -67.33 -93.56
C VAL A 231 50.02 -68.23 -93.53
N TYR A 232 51.17 -67.68 -93.89
CA TYR A 232 52.48 -68.33 -93.80
C TYR A 232 53.01 -68.36 -92.36
N SER A 233 53.94 -69.27 -92.07
CA SER A 233 54.64 -69.38 -90.78
C SER A 233 55.49 -68.17 -90.39
N ASN A 234 55.61 -67.15 -91.25
CA ASN A 234 56.22 -65.85 -90.93
C ASN A 234 55.19 -64.74 -90.62
N GLY A 235 53.90 -65.09 -90.48
CA GLY A 235 52.82 -64.17 -90.13
C GLY A 235 52.23 -63.34 -91.28
N THR A 236 52.68 -63.51 -92.54
CA THR A 236 52.12 -62.83 -93.71
C THR A 236 51.05 -63.68 -94.41
N SER A 237 50.13 -63.04 -95.15
CA SER A 237 49.04 -63.72 -95.88
C SER A 237 49.24 -63.70 -97.40
N ASN A 238 48.76 -64.75 -98.08
CA ASN A 238 48.70 -64.85 -99.54
C ASN A 238 47.50 -65.72 -99.97
N TYR A 239 47.21 -65.80 -101.27
CA TYR A 239 46.12 -66.59 -101.84
C TYR A 239 46.65 -67.71 -102.75
N ARG A 240 45.84 -68.75 -102.96
CA ARG A 240 46.14 -69.89 -103.87
C ARG A 240 44.85 -70.49 -104.41
N ASP A 241 44.92 -70.91 -105.67
CA ASP A 241 43.85 -71.58 -106.40
C ASP A 241 43.45 -72.92 -105.75
N ILE A 242 42.16 -73.07 -105.48
CA ILE A 242 41.57 -74.26 -104.87
C ILE A 242 41.65 -75.46 -105.84
N ASN A 243 41.78 -75.24 -107.17
CA ASN A 243 41.97 -76.32 -108.14
C ASN A 243 43.36 -76.99 -108.05
N PHE A 244 44.38 -76.29 -107.54
CA PHE A 244 45.71 -76.87 -107.24
C PHE A 244 45.76 -77.70 -105.93
N ASN A 245 44.65 -77.77 -105.19
CA ASN A 245 44.68 -78.00 -103.74
C ASN A 245 44.51 -79.47 -103.29
N ARG A 246 45.26 -80.40 -103.89
CA ARG A 246 45.37 -81.79 -103.37
C ARG A 246 46.34 -81.96 -102.20
N ILE A 247 47.06 -80.90 -101.82
CA ILE A 247 48.04 -80.87 -100.73
C ILE A 247 47.55 -79.85 -99.69
N GLY A 248 46.70 -80.30 -98.76
CA GLY A 248 46.02 -79.42 -97.83
C GLY A 248 46.95 -78.56 -96.95
N ASP A 249 46.61 -77.28 -96.82
CA ASP A 249 47.22 -76.39 -95.84
C ASP A 249 46.69 -76.69 -94.41
N GLY A 250 47.28 -76.03 -93.42
CA GLY A 250 47.06 -76.28 -92.00
C GLY A 250 45.73 -75.79 -91.45
N VAL A 251 45.27 -76.43 -90.37
CA VAL A 251 44.07 -76.09 -89.62
C VAL A 251 44.46 -75.58 -88.23
N ARG A 252 44.11 -74.33 -87.92
CA ARG A 252 44.18 -73.74 -86.56
C ARG A 252 42.76 -73.40 -86.11
N PRO A 253 42.08 -74.27 -85.34
CA PRO A 253 40.74 -73.98 -84.86
C PRO A 253 40.73 -72.77 -83.91
N THR A 254 39.64 -72.01 -83.98
CA THR A 254 39.27 -70.92 -83.08
C THR A 254 37.86 -71.18 -82.56
N LEU A 255 37.62 -70.86 -81.30
CA LEU A 255 36.33 -71.05 -80.63
C LEU A 255 36.18 -70.04 -79.48
N ASN A 256 34.95 -69.92 -78.96
CA ASN A 256 34.64 -69.08 -77.81
C ASN A 256 34.27 -69.95 -76.61
N LEU A 257 34.78 -69.61 -75.43
CA LEU A 257 34.53 -70.30 -74.17
C LEU A 257 33.73 -69.43 -73.21
N LYS A 258 32.93 -70.06 -72.35
CA LYS A 258 32.33 -69.41 -71.17
C LYS A 258 33.44 -68.88 -70.25
N SER A 259 33.28 -67.67 -69.71
CA SER A 259 34.21 -67.07 -68.74
C SER A 259 34.61 -67.99 -67.57
N SER A 260 33.67 -68.77 -67.06
CA SER A 260 33.89 -69.71 -65.95
C SER A 260 34.47 -71.07 -66.36
N THR A 261 34.96 -71.25 -67.60
CA THR A 261 35.51 -72.54 -68.06
C THR A 261 36.77 -72.87 -67.26
N PRO A 262 36.84 -74.02 -66.56
CA PRO A 262 38.04 -74.41 -65.84
C PRO A 262 39.10 -74.91 -66.83
N VAL A 263 40.30 -74.35 -66.75
CA VAL A 263 41.43 -74.65 -67.64
C VAL A 263 42.72 -74.78 -66.84
N VAL A 264 43.68 -75.57 -67.30
CA VAL A 264 45.00 -75.70 -66.66
C VAL A 264 45.94 -74.68 -67.29
N TYR A 265 46.41 -73.71 -66.51
CA TYR A 265 47.37 -72.70 -66.99
C TYR A 265 48.75 -73.34 -67.22
N ILE A 266 49.36 -73.05 -68.37
CA ILE A 266 50.62 -73.67 -68.81
C ILE A 266 51.76 -72.66 -68.90
N ASP A 267 51.58 -71.57 -69.65
CA ASP A 267 52.65 -70.56 -69.87
C ASP A 267 52.06 -69.26 -70.46
N LYS A 268 52.91 -68.31 -70.85
CA LYS A 268 52.55 -67.16 -71.71
C LYS A 268 53.09 -67.34 -73.12
N HIS A 269 52.37 -66.83 -74.11
CA HIS A 269 52.79 -66.79 -75.49
C HIS A 269 53.93 -65.78 -75.67
N GLU A 270 55.05 -66.24 -76.24
CA GLU A 270 56.34 -65.52 -76.30
C GLU A 270 56.27 -64.13 -76.95
N HIS A 271 55.23 -63.89 -77.76
CA HIS A 271 55.07 -62.69 -78.60
C HIS A 271 53.74 -61.94 -78.41
N ILE A 272 52.99 -62.16 -77.31
CA ILE A 272 51.72 -61.43 -77.03
C ILE A 272 51.80 -60.70 -75.68
N LYS A 273 51.67 -59.36 -75.67
CA LYS A 273 51.76 -58.46 -74.48
C LYS A 273 50.88 -57.21 -74.64
N LEU A 274 50.63 -56.49 -73.55
CA LEU A 274 49.99 -55.14 -73.51
C LEU A 274 50.85 -54.16 -72.68
N ASP A 275 50.74 -52.86 -73.01
CA ASP A 275 51.30 -51.73 -72.23
C ASP A 275 50.24 -51.11 -71.30
N ASP A 276 50.62 -50.76 -70.07
CA ASP A 276 49.76 -50.03 -69.11
C ASP A 276 50.14 -48.54 -69.03
N LYS A 277 49.14 -47.68 -68.82
CA LYS A 277 49.23 -46.20 -68.78
C LYS A 277 48.25 -45.53 -67.79
N GLU A 278 47.46 -46.28 -67.03
CA GLU A 278 46.51 -45.69 -66.08
C GLU A 278 47.15 -45.45 -64.71
N SER A 279 46.73 -44.41 -63.99
CA SER A 279 47.28 -44.10 -62.65
C SER A 279 46.38 -44.64 -61.53
N PRO A 280 46.96 -45.08 -60.39
CA PRO A 280 46.18 -45.59 -59.27
C PRO A 280 45.26 -44.52 -58.70
N THR A 281 44.03 -44.87 -58.34
CA THR A 281 43.15 -44.00 -57.55
C THR A 281 43.47 -44.09 -56.07
N ILE A 282 43.26 -43.03 -55.28
CA ILE A 282 43.46 -43.03 -53.81
C ILE A 282 42.39 -42.22 -53.09
N GLU A 283 41.84 -42.81 -52.03
CA GLU A 283 40.87 -42.23 -51.10
C GLU A 283 41.49 -42.18 -49.68
N VAL A 284 41.15 -41.16 -48.89
CA VAL A 284 41.60 -41.04 -47.49
C VAL A 284 40.41 -40.67 -46.62
N THR A 285 40.13 -41.49 -45.61
CA THR A 285 38.98 -41.40 -44.70
C THR A 285 39.43 -41.26 -43.24
N GLY A 286 38.50 -41.13 -42.29
CA GLY A 286 38.80 -41.07 -40.85
C GLY A 286 39.05 -39.66 -40.27
N ASN A 287 39.02 -38.62 -41.10
CA ASN A 287 39.08 -37.23 -40.62
C ASN A 287 37.84 -36.87 -39.78
N THR A 288 38.03 -36.17 -38.66
CA THR A 288 36.94 -35.77 -37.76
C THR A 288 36.27 -34.48 -38.23
N THR A 289 34.93 -34.44 -38.15
CA THR A 289 34.13 -33.22 -38.38
C THR A 289 33.88 -32.41 -37.11
N SER A 290 34.19 -32.98 -35.94
CA SER A 290 33.98 -32.39 -34.61
C SER A 290 35.30 -32.19 -33.88
N TRP A 291 35.37 -31.17 -33.03
CA TRP A 291 36.49 -30.92 -32.14
C TRP A 291 36.78 -32.14 -31.25
N THR A 292 38.07 -32.47 -31.07
CA THR A 292 38.51 -33.60 -30.24
C THR A 292 39.85 -33.32 -29.58
N ASN A 293 40.01 -33.79 -28.33
CA ASN A 293 41.28 -33.79 -27.62
C ASN A 293 42.10 -35.08 -27.78
N LYS A 294 41.65 -35.96 -28.66
CA LYS A 294 42.34 -37.21 -29.02
C LYS A 294 43.09 -37.05 -30.34
N ASP A 295 43.95 -38.02 -30.64
CA ASP A 295 44.53 -38.14 -31.97
C ASP A 295 43.46 -38.57 -33.00
N VAL A 296 43.59 -38.09 -34.23
CA VAL A 296 42.73 -38.46 -35.36
C VAL A 296 43.45 -39.54 -36.18
N MET A 297 42.76 -40.60 -36.57
CA MET A 297 43.34 -41.67 -37.38
C MET A 297 42.82 -41.56 -38.81
N LEU A 298 43.73 -41.30 -39.76
CA LEU A 298 43.42 -41.29 -41.18
C LEU A 298 43.69 -42.66 -41.79
N ASN A 299 42.77 -43.16 -42.61
CA ASN A 299 42.89 -44.44 -43.32
C ASN A 299 42.93 -44.16 -44.83
N ALA A 300 44.08 -44.42 -45.47
CA ALA A 300 44.28 -44.32 -46.91
C ALA A 300 44.01 -45.66 -47.60
N SER A 301 43.35 -45.64 -48.76
CA SER A 301 43.07 -46.82 -49.59
C SER A 301 43.23 -46.46 -51.06
N ALA A 302 43.98 -47.26 -51.80
CA ALA A 302 44.23 -47.07 -53.23
C ALA A 302 43.69 -48.24 -54.06
N LYS A 303 43.43 -48.01 -55.34
CA LYS A 303 42.98 -49.04 -56.30
C LYS A 303 43.55 -48.78 -57.68
N ASP A 304 43.90 -49.85 -58.38
CA ASP A 304 44.45 -49.80 -59.73
C ASP A 304 44.07 -51.08 -60.53
N ASN A 305 44.08 -50.97 -61.86
CA ASN A 305 43.72 -52.06 -62.78
C ASN A 305 44.83 -53.12 -62.92
N ASN A 306 46.11 -52.77 -62.74
CA ASN A 306 47.27 -53.66 -62.84
C ASN A 306 48.10 -53.77 -61.54
N LYS A 307 47.52 -53.33 -60.41
CA LYS A 307 47.95 -53.49 -58.99
C LYS A 307 48.74 -52.31 -58.41
N VAL A 308 48.29 -51.86 -57.23
CA VAL A 308 48.99 -50.86 -56.41
C VAL A 308 50.23 -51.47 -55.77
N LYS A 309 51.35 -50.75 -55.85
CA LYS A 309 52.67 -51.12 -55.32
C LYS A 309 52.92 -50.55 -53.92
N SER A 310 52.58 -49.29 -53.67
CA SER A 310 52.72 -48.67 -52.34
C SER A 310 51.91 -47.39 -52.13
N ILE A 311 51.74 -47.00 -50.87
CA ILE A 311 51.28 -45.69 -50.43
C ILE A 311 52.38 -45.01 -49.60
N ALA A 312 52.83 -43.82 -50.01
CA ALA A 312 53.64 -42.92 -49.21
C ALA A 312 52.77 -42.12 -48.24
N LEU A 313 53.22 -42.05 -46.99
CA LEU A 313 52.57 -41.38 -45.86
C LEU A 313 53.09 -39.93 -45.67
N PRO A 314 52.37 -39.09 -44.91
CA PRO A 314 52.76 -37.69 -44.67
C PRO A 314 54.11 -37.49 -43.96
N ASP A 315 54.64 -38.51 -43.29
CA ASP A 315 55.96 -38.49 -42.65
C ASP A 315 57.11 -38.99 -43.56
N GLY A 316 56.81 -39.24 -44.84
CA GLY A 316 57.75 -39.72 -45.83
C GLY A 316 57.99 -41.24 -45.82
N LYS A 317 57.38 -42.01 -44.91
CA LYS A 317 57.45 -43.47 -44.94
C LYS A 317 56.56 -44.04 -46.05
N THR A 318 56.96 -45.17 -46.62
CA THR A 318 56.16 -45.93 -47.60
C THR A 318 55.63 -47.21 -46.99
N VAL A 319 54.37 -47.54 -47.32
CA VAL A 319 53.72 -48.80 -46.96
C VAL A 319 53.48 -49.58 -48.26
N SER A 320 54.06 -50.77 -48.37
CA SER A 320 53.89 -51.67 -49.53
C SER A 320 52.57 -52.43 -49.45
N SER A 321 51.47 -51.68 -49.56
CA SER A 321 50.09 -52.16 -49.53
C SER A 321 49.21 -51.14 -50.28
N ASP A 322 48.04 -51.61 -50.73
CA ASP A 322 46.93 -50.79 -51.20
C ASP A 322 46.21 -50.02 -50.07
N ARG A 323 46.56 -50.24 -48.79
CA ARG A 323 45.96 -49.59 -47.63
C ARG A 323 47.00 -49.19 -46.58
N ALA A 324 46.82 -48.03 -45.95
CA ALA A 324 47.71 -47.56 -44.90
C ALA A 324 47.01 -46.65 -43.88
N ASP A 325 47.38 -46.77 -42.61
CA ASP A 325 46.85 -45.95 -41.51
C ASP A 325 47.87 -44.91 -41.04
N TYR A 326 47.40 -43.72 -40.66
CA TYR A 326 48.26 -42.63 -40.19
C TYR A 326 47.61 -41.85 -39.03
N THR A 327 48.30 -41.78 -37.90
CA THR A 327 47.84 -41.06 -36.70
C THR A 327 48.27 -39.59 -36.73
N VAL A 328 47.28 -38.70 -36.78
CA VAL A 328 47.40 -37.25 -36.76
C VAL A 328 47.25 -36.74 -35.33
N THR A 329 48.29 -36.10 -34.81
CA THR A 329 48.36 -35.65 -33.40
C THR A 329 48.21 -34.14 -33.20
N LYS A 330 48.19 -33.37 -34.30
CA LYS A 330 48.12 -31.90 -34.39
C LYS A 330 47.32 -31.50 -35.64
N ASN A 331 46.84 -30.26 -35.69
CA ASN A 331 46.23 -29.71 -36.91
C ASN A 331 47.28 -29.44 -38.00
N GLY A 332 46.90 -29.64 -39.26
CA GLY A 332 47.76 -29.45 -40.43
C GLY A 332 47.24 -30.12 -41.70
N THR A 333 48.00 -29.99 -42.79
CA THR A 333 47.73 -30.66 -44.07
C THR A 333 48.58 -31.91 -44.19
N TYR A 334 47.94 -33.03 -44.52
CA TYR A 334 48.53 -34.37 -44.57
C TYR A 334 48.45 -34.93 -45.98
N LYS A 335 49.61 -35.29 -46.55
CA LYS A 335 49.77 -35.71 -47.95
C LYS A 335 50.02 -37.21 -48.05
N PHE A 336 49.24 -37.88 -48.88
CA PHE A 336 49.37 -39.30 -49.22
C PHE A 336 49.65 -39.43 -50.72
N THR A 337 50.42 -40.44 -51.13
CA THR A 337 50.71 -40.68 -52.56
C THR A 337 50.74 -42.17 -52.87
N ALA A 338 49.85 -42.64 -53.74
CA ALA A 338 49.87 -44.01 -54.25
C ALA A 338 50.78 -44.13 -55.48
N GLU A 339 51.41 -45.30 -55.65
CA GLU A 339 52.22 -45.69 -56.80
C GLU A 339 51.84 -47.13 -57.22
N ASP A 340 51.77 -47.40 -58.53
CA ASP A 340 51.53 -48.74 -59.11
C ASP A 340 52.85 -49.43 -59.53
N GLU A 341 52.77 -50.64 -60.11
CA GLU A 341 53.96 -51.37 -60.58
C GLU A 341 54.57 -50.79 -61.88
N ALA A 342 53.80 -50.05 -62.68
CA ALA A 342 54.29 -49.34 -63.87
C ALA A 342 55.03 -48.03 -63.53
N GLY A 343 54.84 -47.51 -62.31
CA GLY A 343 55.44 -46.28 -61.79
C GLY A 343 54.55 -45.04 -61.86
N ASN A 344 53.28 -45.17 -62.26
CA ASN A 344 52.34 -44.03 -62.25
C ASN A 344 51.92 -43.70 -60.82
N LYS A 345 51.57 -42.43 -60.56
CA LYS A 345 51.35 -41.93 -59.19
C LYS A 345 50.16 -40.98 -59.07
N THR A 346 49.47 -41.06 -57.95
CA THR A 346 48.40 -40.13 -57.58
C THR A 346 48.56 -39.64 -56.15
N THR A 347 48.41 -38.32 -55.95
CA THR A 347 48.50 -37.67 -54.64
C THR A 347 47.13 -37.26 -54.11
N LYS A 348 46.89 -37.42 -52.81
CA LYS A 348 45.74 -36.85 -52.09
C LYS A 348 46.21 -36.10 -50.86
N GLU A 349 45.66 -34.91 -50.65
CA GLU A 349 45.90 -34.10 -49.44
C GLU A 349 44.61 -33.97 -48.63
N ILE A 350 44.73 -34.04 -47.31
CA ILE A 350 43.65 -33.93 -46.32
C ILE A 350 44.05 -32.89 -45.27
N VAL A 351 43.17 -31.94 -44.98
CA VAL A 351 43.34 -30.96 -43.90
C VAL A 351 42.67 -31.50 -42.64
N VAL A 352 43.40 -31.54 -41.52
CA VAL A 352 42.85 -31.83 -40.19
C VAL A 352 42.97 -30.54 -39.37
N ASP A 353 41.84 -29.97 -38.95
CA ASP A 353 41.76 -28.65 -38.31
C ASP A 353 40.92 -28.65 -37.00
N LYS A 354 40.59 -29.84 -36.49
CA LYS A 354 39.66 -30.05 -35.36
C LYS A 354 40.26 -30.82 -34.17
N ILE A 355 41.59 -30.84 -34.05
CA ILE A 355 42.28 -31.32 -32.84
C ILE A 355 42.56 -30.13 -31.93
N ASP A 356 42.16 -30.22 -30.67
CA ASP A 356 42.52 -29.25 -29.64
C ASP A 356 42.81 -29.97 -28.32
N LYS A 357 43.99 -29.70 -27.75
CA LYS A 357 44.53 -30.32 -26.53
C LYS A 357 44.98 -29.27 -25.52
N GLU A 358 44.71 -27.99 -25.78
CA GLU A 358 44.99 -26.92 -24.84
C GLU A 358 43.91 -26.96 -23.73
N LEU A 359 44.27 -26.55 -22.51
CA LEU A 359 43.31 -26.48 -21.42
C LEU A 359 42.68 -25.09 -21.40
N PRO A 360 41.34 -24.97 -21.25
CA PRO A 360 40.70 -23.66 -21.15
C PRO A 360 41.27 -22.89 -19.95
N THR A 361 41.64 -21.64 -20.16
CA THR A 361 42.00 -20.73 -19.06
C THR A 361 40.77 -20.38 -18.25
N LEU A 362 40.93 -20.23 -16.92
CA LEU A 362 39.84 -19.95 -16.00
C LEU A 362 40.33 -18.99 -14.90
N ASN A 363 39.77 -17.79 -14.83
CA ASN A 363 40.03 -16.80 -13.79
C ASN A 363 38.74 -16.48 -13.03
N LEU A 364 38.85 -16.30 -11.72
CA LEU A 364 37.72 -16.07 -10.81
C LEU A 364 37.98 -14.82 -9.97
N SER A 365 36.95 -14.01 -9.75
CA SER A 365 36.95 -12.90 -8.79
C SER A 365 35.57 -12.72 -8.17
N THR A 366 35.45 -11.96 -7.09
CA THR A 366 34.15 -11.64 -6.47
C THR A 366 33.73 -10.20 -6.75
N SER A 367 32.44 -9.89 -6.72
CA SER A 367 31.94 -8.51 -6.80
C SER A 367 32.28 -7.66 -5.57
N THR A 368 32.51 -8.28 -4.42
CA THR A 368 32.98 -7.63 -3.20
C THR A 368 33.76 -8.61 -2.32
N THR A 369 34.71 -8.08 -1.55
CA THR A 369 35.44 -8.80 -0.47
C THR A 369 35.09 -8.28 0.92
N SER A 370 34.36 -7.16 1.02
CA SER A 370 33.83 -6.63 2.28
C SER A 370 32.61 -7.42 2.73
N PHE A 371 32.31 -7.42 4.04
CA PHE A 371 31.07 -7.99 4.57
C PHE A 371 29.83 -7.35 3.92
N THR A 372 28.81 -8.16 3.65
CA THR A 372 27.57 -7.71 3.00
C THR A 372 26.39 -8.60 3.40
N ASN A 373 25.23 -7.97 3.57
CA ASN A 373 23.94 -8.67 3.69
C ASN A 373 23.29 -9.00 2.34
N GLY A 374 23.88 -8.52 1.24
CA GLY A 374 23.50 -8.87 -0.12
C GLY A 374 23.99 -10.24 -0.55
N ASN A 375 23.76 -10.54 -1.82
CA ASN A 375 24.38 -11.69 -2.48
C ASN A 375 25.76 -11.26 -3.02
N VAL A 376 26.72 -12.19 -3.06
CA VAL A 376 28.03 -11.98 -3.70
C VAL A 376 28.01 -12.64 -5.08
N ASP A 377 28.65 -12.00 -6.06
CA ASP A 377 28.77 -12.55 -7.40
C ASP A 377 30.17 -13.09 -7.63
N ILE A 378 30.27 -14.32 -8.14
CA ILE A 378 31.50 -14.88 -8.66
C ILE A 378 31.56 -14.51 -10.15
N ASN A 379 32.51 -13.66 -10.51
CA ASN A 379 32.81 -13.33 -11.91
C ASN A 379 33.74 -14.41 -12.47
N ILE A 380 33.38 -14.96 -13.62
CA ILE A 380 34.03 -16.11 -14.25
C ILE A 380 34.53 -15.68 -15.62
N ASP A 381 35.86 -15.57 -15.76
CA ASP A 381 36.54 -15.34 -17.03
C ASP A 381 37.15 -16.66 -17.51
N ALA A 382 36.41 -17.39 -18.34
CA ALA A 382 36.86 -18.61 -19.00
C ALA A 382 37.14 -18.33 -20.47
N LYS A 383 38.33 -18.70 -20.96
CA LYS A 383 38.73 -18.54 -22.37
C LYS A 383 39.49 -19.75 -22.87
N ASP A 384 39.21 -20.14 -24.10
CA ASP A 384 39.99 -21.12 -24.86
C ASP A 384 40.34 -20.55 -26.24
N THR A 385 41.51 -20.91 -26.76
CA THR A 385 42.12 -20.30 -27.95
C THR A 385 41.94 -21.07 -29.24
N LEU A 386 41.53 -22.35 -29.20
CA LEU A 386 41.38 -23.20 -30.39
C LEU A 386 39.92 -23.62 -30.59
N SER A 387 39.39 -24.49 -29.73
CA SER A 387 38.04 -25.02 -29.85
C SER A 387 36.98 -24.12 -29.22
N GLY A 388 37.37 -23.23 -28.31
CA GLY A 388 36.48 -22.31 -27.60
C GLY A 388 35.75 -22.97 -26.44
N VAL A 389 35.31 -22.16 -25.45
CA VAL A 389 34.59 -22.67 -24.28
C VAL A 389 33.19 -23.17 -24.68
N LYS A 390 32.88 -24.41 -24.32
CA LYS A 390 31.58 -25.07 -24.57
C LYS A 390 30.59 -24.83 -23.44
N GLU A 391 31.02 -25.09 -22.20
CA GLU A 391 30.17 -24.93 -21.01
C GLU A 391 30.99 -24.61 -19.76
N ILE A 392 30.37 -23.88 -18.84
CA ILE A 392 30.89 -23.59 -17.51
C ILE A 392 29.95 -24.26 -16.50
N LYS A 393 30.51 -24.93 -15.49
CA LYS A 393 29.76 -25.55 -14.39
C LYS A 393 30.16 -24.95 -13.06
N VAL A 394 29.18 -24.73 -12.19
CA VAL A 394 29.38 -24.35 -10.79
C VAL A 394 28.78 -25.43 -9.90
N ASN A 395 29.60 -26.03 -9.04
CA ASN A 395 29.26 -27.19 -8.21
C ASN A 395 28.58 -28.32 -9.02
N GLY A 396 29.06 -28.56 -10.25
CA GLY A 396 28.56 -29.59 -11.18
C GLY A 396 27.37 -29.16 -12.06
N ASN A 397 26.68 -28.07 -11.75
CA ASN A 397 25.54 -27.57 -12.53
C ASN A 397 26.00 -26.61 -13.63
N VAL A 398 25.50 -26.78 -14.86
CA VAL A 398 25.79 -25.86 -15.98
C VAL A 398 25.23 -24.47 -15.69
N THR A 399 26.03 -23.43 -15.94
CA THR A 399 25.63 -22.03 -15.82
C THR A 399 25.77 -21.30 -17.15
N THR A 400 25.05 -20.19 -17.31
CA THR A 400 25.06 -19.37 -18.52
C THR A 400 25.59 -17.97 -18.21
N GLY A 401 26.55 -17.50 -19.01
CA GLY A 401 27.22 -16.21 -18.81
C GLY A 401 28.50 -16.28 -17.97
N ASN A 402 29.08 -15.11 -17.72
CA ASN A 402 30.37 -14.91 -17.06
C ASN A 402 30.22 -14.57 -15.56
N LYS A 403 29.09 -14.90 -14.94
CA LYS A 403 28.71 -14.42 -13.61
C LYS A 403 27.80 -15.43 -12.90
N TYR A 404 28.11 -15.75 -11.65
CA TYR A 404 27.30 -16.65 -10.81
C TYR A 404 27.03 -16.02 -9.43
N THR A 405 25.77 -15.67 -9.17
CA THR A 405 25.34 -15.03 -7.92
C THR A 405 25.11 -16.08 -6.82
N VAL A 406 25.70 -15.87 -5.64
CA VAL A 406 25.55 -16.73 -4.47
C VAL A 406 24.97 -15.97 -3.28
N SER A 407 24.09 -16.63 -2.52
CA SER A 407 23.34 -16.04 -1.41
C SER A 407 23.75 -16.56 -0.03
N ALA A 408 24.77 -17.42 0.03
CA ALA A 408 25.27 -18.08 1.23
C ALA A 408 26.81 -18.20 1.18
N ASN A 409 27.44 -18.32 2.34
CA ASN A 409 28.86 -18.62 2.44
C ASN A 409 29.12 -20.10 2.08
N GLY A 410 30.31 -20.38 1.53
CA GLY A 410 30.71 -21.72 1.13
C GLY A 410 31.84 -21.72 0.09
N THR A 411 32.34 -22.91 -0.21
CA THR A 411 33.33 -23.14 -1.27
C THR A 411 32.62 -23.51 -2.56
N TYR A 412 32.85 -22.74 -3.63
CA TYR A 412 32.29 -22.97 -4.95
C TYR A 412 33.38 -23.51 -5.88
N THR A 413 33.09 -24.63 -6.54
CA THR A 413 33.97 -25.26 -7.54
C THR A 413 33.46 -24.91 -8.93
N ILE A 414 34.28 -24.21 -9.72
CA ILE A 414 33.97 -23.80 -11.08
C ILE A 414 34.80 -24.67 -12.04
N GLU A 415 34.15 -25.40 -12.94
CA GLU A 415 34.77 -26.17 -14.03
C GLU A 415 34.44 -25.49 -15.37
N ALA A 416 35.45 -25.18 -16.18
CA ALA A 416 35.31 -24.76 -17.57
C ALA A 416 35.67 -25.92 -18.50
N ILE A 417 34.85 -26.14 -19.54
CA ILE A 417 34.99 -27.21 -20.52
C ILE A 417 35.00 -26.59 -21.91
N ASP A 418 35.94 -26.97 -22.77
CA ASP A 418 36.01 -26.53 -24.16
C ASP A 418 35.17 -27.41 -25.12
N ASN A 419 35.19 -27.11 -26.41
CA ASN A 419 34.46 -27.92 -27.41
C ASN A 419 35.15 -29.25 -27.75
N ALA A 420 36.43 -29.42 -27.46
CA ALA A 420 37.18 -30.67 -27.65
C ALA A 420 37.08 -31.66 -26.47
N GLY A 421 36.58 -31.21 -25.31
CA GLY A 421 36.41 -31.98 -24.08
C GLY A 421 37.53 -31.80 -23.03
N ASN A 422 38.42 -30.83 -23.21
CA ASN A 422 39.41 -30.44 -22.21
C ASN A 422 38.76 -29.66 -21.06
N LYS A 423 39.35 -29.74 -19.87
CA LYS A 423 38.74 -29.26 -18.62
C LYS A 423 39.74 -28.56 -17.70
N THR A 424 39.31 -27.44 -17.13
CA THR A 424 40.01 -26.74 -16.05
C THR A 424 39.06 -26.48 -14.89
N SER A 425 39.50 -26.73 -13.66
CA SER A 425 38.71 -26.52 -12.45
C SER A 425 39.44 -25.64 -11.44
N LYS A 426 38.73 -24.71 -10.81
CA LYS A 426 39.22 -23.86 -9.70
C LYS A 426 38.15 -23.73 -8.62
N GLN A 427 38.60 -23.52 -7.38
CA GLN A 427 37.71 -23.24 -6.24
C GLN A 427 37.83 -21.79 -5.80
N ILE A 428 36.73 -21.23 -5.30
CA ILE A 428 36.68 -19.93 -4.63
C ILE A 428 35.80 -20.02 -3.38
N SER A 429 36.27 -19.44 -2.28
CA SER A 429 35.56 -19.45 -1.00
C SER A 429 34.88 -18.10 -0.77
N ILE A 430 33.59 -18.13 -0.42
CA ILE A 430 32.79 -16.97 -0.04
C ILE A 430 32.52 -17.07 1.46
N SER A 431 32.95 -16.06 2.21
CA SER A 431 32.87 -16.02 3.68
C SER A 431 32.48 -14.63 4.22
N ASN A 432 31.98 -13.77 3.35
CA ASN A 432 31.67 -12.36 3.63
C ASN A 432 30.18 -12.03 3.46
N ILE A 433 29.32 -13.03 3.24
CA ILE A 433 27.86 -12.85 3.34
C ILE A 433 27.48 -13.02 4.80
N ASP A 434 26.89 -12.00 5.41
CA ASP A 434 26.30 -12.10 6.73
C ASP A 434 24.90 -11.48 6.74
N LYS A 435 23.94 -12.23 7.27
CA LYS A 435 22.50 -11.92 7.27
C LYS A 435 21.89 -12.07 8.67
N GLU A 436 22.72 -12.27 9.69
CA GLU A 436 22.26 -12.28 11.07
C GLU A 436 21.99 -10.82 11.51
N LEU A 437 21.04 -10.62 12.44
CA LEU A 437 20.74 -9.28 12.94
C LEU A 437 21.57 -8.99 14.19
N PRO A 438 22.12 -7.76 14.33
CA PRO A 438 22.89 -7.41 15.52
C PRO A 438 22.01 -7.45 16.76
N THR A 439 22.50 -8.08 17.83
CA THR A 439 21.79 -8.17 19.11
C THR A 439 21.97 -6.88 19.90
N ILE A 440 20.86 -6.34 20.45
CA ILE A 440 20.84 -5.08 21.20
C ILE A 440 20.40 -5.34 22.64
N ALA A 441 21.21 -4.92 23.61
CA ALA A 441 20.86 -4.82 25.01
C ALA A 441 20.88 -3.35 25.47
N VAL A 442 19.94 -2.97 26.33
CA VAL A 442 19.93 -1.62 26.93
C VAL A 442 19.70 -1.77 28.43
N SER A 443 20.55 -1.11 29.22
CA SER A 443 20.49 -1.08 30.69
C SER A 443 20.47 0.37 31.20
N GLY A 444 20.30 0.57 32.52
CA GLY A 444 20.23 1.91 33.12
C GLY A 444 18.85 2.58 33.06
N ASN A 445 17.80 1.83 32.70
CA ASN A 445 16.41 2.27 32.88
C ASN A 445 16.07 2.24 34.38
N PRO A 446 15.59 3.35 35.00
CA PRO A 446 15.30 3.40 36.44
C PRO A 446 14.18 2.42 36.82
N THR A 447 14.41 1.61 37.86
CA THR A 447 13.39 0.73 38.44
C THR A 447 12.58 1.39 39.54
N GLU A 448 13.08 2.51 40.09
CA GLU A 448 12.40 3.35 41.09
C GLU A 448 12.37 4.80 40.61
N TRP A 449 11.42 5.59 41.13
CA TRP A 449 11.29 7.01 40.79
C TRP A 449 12.56 7.80 41.15
N THR A 450 12.96 8.74 40.29
CA THR A 450 14.13 9.60 40.50
C THR A 450 13.91 11.03 39.99
N ASN A 451 14.49 11.99 40.70
CA ASN A 451 14.64 13.41 40.31
C ASN A 451 15.97 13.71 39.61
N GLY A 452 16.64 12.68 39.12
CA GLY A 452 17.82 12.78 38.29
C GLY A 452 17.56 12.29 36.88
N ASN A 453 18.40 12.73 35.95
CA ASN A 453 18.41 12.14 34.61
C ASN A 453 18.91 10.69 34.68
N ALA A 454 18.18 9.75 34.08
CA ALA A 454 18.70 8.39 33.90
C ALA A 454 19.68 8.34 32.71
N THR A 455 20.57 7.34 32.70
CA THR A 455 21.50 7.11 31.59
C THR A 455 21.32 5.70 31.04
N LEU A 456 20.68 5.62 29.87
CA LEU A 456 20.47 4.37 29.14
C LEU A 456 21.78 3.97 28.45
N THR A 457 22.40 2.89 28.91
CA THR A 457 23.57 2.28 28.28
C THR A 457 23.10 1.29 27.22
N CYS A 458 23.28 1.61 25.93
CA CYS A 458 23.05 0.68 24.83
C CYS A 458 24.35 -0.07 24.52
N THR A 459 24.33 -1.40 24.61
CA THR A 459 25.38 -2.29 24.11
C THR A 459 24.83 -3.16 22.99
N ALA A 460 25.69 -3.48 22.03
CA ALA A 460 25.32 -4.38 20.94
C ALA A 460 26.47 -5.32 20.57
N THR A 461 26.09 -6.50 20.09
CA THR A 461 27.00 -7.58 19.71
C THR A 461 26.53 -8.21 18.41
N ASP A 462 27.48 -8.59 17.59
CA ASP A 462 27.25 -9.09 16.24
C ASP A 462 28.42 -9.99 15.79
N ASN A 463 28.19 -10.92 14.86
CA ASN A 463 29.15 -11.94 14.43
C ASN A 463 30.32 -11.36 13.58
N VAL A 464 30.07 -10.34 12.74
CA VAL A 464 31.07 -9.58 11.96
C VAL A 464 31.43 -8.25 12.65
N GLY A 465 30.59 -7.85 13.59
CA GLY A 465 30.79 -6.79 14.55
C GLY A 465 30.00 -5.53 14.21
N VAL A 466 29.60 -4.81 15.26
CA VAL A 466 28.82 -3.57 15.15
C VAL A 466 29.62 -2.49 14.40
N LYS A 467 28.96 -1.81 13.47
CA LYS A 467 29.46 -0.63 12.75
C LYS A 467 29.05 0.66 13.47
N SER A 468 27.79 0.78 13.88
CA SER A 468 27.31 1.92 14.64
C SER A 468 26.01 1.69 15.41
N ILE A 469 25.83 2.48 16.47
CA ILE A 469 24.57 2.65 17.20
C ILE A 469 24.01 4.04 16.84
N THR A 470 22.79 4.08 16.31
CA THR A 470 21.99 5.29 16.18
C THR A 470 21.14 5.46 17.43
N MET A 471 21.35 6.58 18.11
CA MET A 471 20.72 6.95 19.37
C MET A 471 19.30 7.51 19.15
N PRO A 472 18.45 7.60 20.20
CA PRO A 472 17.08 8.10 20.07
C PRO A 472 16.95 9.52 19.50
N ASN A 473 17.98 10.35 19.63
CA ASN A 473 18.06 11.69 19.04
C ASN A 473 18.61 11.72 17.60
N GLY A 474 18.75 10.56 16.94
CA GLY A 474 19.32 10.41 15.60
C GLY A 474 20.84 10.49 15.51
N LYS A 475 21.56 10.73 16.62
CA LYS A 475 23.04 10.77 16.62
C LYS A 475 23.59 9.36 16.38
N VAL A 476 24.46 9.23 15.38
CA VAL A 476 25.17 7.97 15.08
C VAL A 476 26.50 7.93 15.85
N ILE A 477 26.76 6.82 16.54
CA ILE A 477 27.98 6.55 17.30
C ILE A 477 28.66 5.31 16.69
N ASN A 478 29.89 5.46 16.20
CA ASN A 478 30.65 4.36 15.59
C ASN A 478 31.33 3.50 16.66
N SER A 479 30.52 2.84 17.48
CA SER A 479 30.91 2.01 18.63
C SER A 479 29.89 0.89 18.83
N ASN A 480 30.28 -0.18 19.52
CA ASN A 480 29.38 -1.23 20.00
C ASN A 480 28.75 -0.92 21.38
N LYS A 481 29.13 0.20 21.99
CA LYS A 481 28.56 0.74 23.23
C LYS A 481 28.35 2.25 23.11
N ALA A 482 27.19 2.74 23.55
CA ALA A 482 26.88 4.16 23.65
C ALA A 482 25.92 4.46 24.80
N ASP A 483 26.15 5.55 25.51
CA ASP A 483 25.34 5.99 26.66
C ASP A 483 24.44 7.17 26.26
N PHE A 484 23.16 7.11 26.64
CA PHE A 484 22.14 8.12 26.33
C PHE A 484 21.46 8.63 27.60
N THR A 485 21.74 9.88 27.97
CA THR A 485 21.07 10.54 29.11
C THR A 485 19.66 10.97 28.73
N VAL A 486 18.69 10.56 29.54
CA VAL A 486 17.26 10.87 29.40
C VAL A 486 16.79 11.68 30.61
N SER A 487 16.03 12.74 30.35
CA SER A 487 15.56 13.70 31.38
C SER A 487 14.03 13.80 31.47
N LYS A 488 13.31 12.96 30.73
CA LYS A 488 11.85 12.91 30.66
C LYS A 488 11.38 11.47 30.44
N ASN A 489 10.15 11.18 30.83
CA ASN A 489 9.50 9.91 30.51
C ASN A 489 9.13 9.84 29.01
N GLY A 490 9.18 8.65 28.44
CA GLY A 490 8.89 8.41 27.02
C GLY A 490 9.52 7.12 26.46
N THR A 491 9.25 6.85 25.19
CA THR A 491 9.80 5.70 24.47
C THR A 491 11.06 6.10 23.69
N TYR A 492 12.17 5.43 23.99
CA TYR A 492 13.49 5.71 23.42
C TYR A 492 13.93 4.56 22.50
N LYS A 493 14.18 4.90 21.22
CA LYS A 493 14.52 3.95 20.16
C LYS A 493 16.01 3.95 19.86
N PHE A 494 16.63 2.78 20.00
CA PHE A 494 18.00 2.51 19.56
C PHE A 494 17.96 1.69 18.27
N MET A 495 18.78 2.06 17.28
CA MET A 495 18.96 1.28 16.05
C MET A 495 20.44 0.94 15.90
N VAL A 496 20.76 -0.31 15.63
CA VAL A 496 22.14 -0.77 15.47
C VAL A 496 22.36 -1.29 14.08
N GLU A 497 23.47 -0.90 13.47
CA GLU A 497 23.95 -1.39 12.17
C GLU A 497 25.26 -2.15 12.37
N ASP A 498 25.39 -3.34 11.79
CA ASP A 498 26.64 -4.10 11.73
C ASP A 498 27.52 -3.73 10.52
N LYS A 499 28.65 -4.42 10.35
CA LYS A 499 29.55 -4.20 9.21
C LYS A 499 29.07 -4.77 7.87
N ALA A 500 28.15 -5.73 7.86
CA ALA A 500 27.51 -6.25 6.66
C ALA A 500 26.34 -5.36 6.18
N GLY A 501 25.83 -4.49 7.06
CA GLY A 501 24.73 -3.57 6.84
C GLY A 501 23.37 -4.07 7.34
N ASN A 502 23.28 -5.16 8.12
CA ASN A 502 22.01 -5.51 8.75
C ASN A 502 21.69 -4.52 9.87
N ARG A 503 20.39 -4.34 10.14
CA ARG A 503 19.88 -3.36 11.08
C ARG A 503 18.87 -3.97 12.03
N ALA A 504 19.11 -3.81 13.33
CA ALA A 504 18.16 -4.14 14.38
C ALA A 504 17.67 -2.86 15.08
N THR A 505 16.50 -2.92 15.71
CA THR A 505 15.97 -1.81 16.52
C THR A 505 15.43 -2.33 17.85
N LYS A 506 15.72 -1.61 18.94
CA LYS A 506 15.17 -1.87 20.27
C LYS A 506 14.55 -0.58 20.82
N GLU A 507 13.35 -0.69 21.35
CA GLU A 507 12.65 0.40 22.04
C GLU A 507 12.60 0.12 23.54
N ILE A 508 12.82 1.17 24.33
CA ILE A 508 12.82 1.14 25.80
C ILE A 508 11.86 2.23 26.28
N VAL A 509 10.91 1.87 27.15
CA VAL A 509 10.04 2.83 27.83
C VAL A 509 10.70 3.24 29.13
N VAL A 510 10.83 4.55 29.34
CA VAL A 510 11.26 5.17 30.59
C VAL A 510 10.05 5.89 31.17
N ASP A 511 9.65 5.54 32.38
CA ASP A 511 8.40 6.00 33.01
C ASP A 511 8.56 6.44 34.47
N LYS A 512 9.80 6.43 35.01
CA LYS A 512 10.13 6.71 36.41
C LYS A 512 11.08 7.89 36.64
N ILE A 513 11.02 8.91 35.78
CA ILE A 513 11.71 10.21 36.00
C ILE A 513 10.68 11.27 36.38
N ASP A 514 10.95 11.98 37.46
CA ASP A 514 10.16 13.11 37.93
C ASP A 514 11.07 14.26 38.37
N ASN A 515 11.16 15.29 37.52
CA ASN A 515 12.00 16.47 37.76
C ASN A 515 11.12 17.73 37.97
N GLU A 516 9.82 17.57 38.21
CA GLU A 516 8.87 18.68 38.33
C GLU A 516 8.55 18.92 39.82
N SER A 517 8.56 20.16 40.27
CA SER A 517 8.18 20.47 41.65
C SER A 517 6.66 20.30 41.84
N PRO A 518 6.20 19.76 42.98
CA PRO A 518 4.78 19.60 43.25
C PRO A 518 4.03 20.93 43.27
N ILE A 519 2.80 20.94 42.77
CA ILE A 519 1.95 22.13 42.70
C ILE A 519 1.24 22.32 44.04
N THR A 520 1.28 23.54 44.58
CA THR A 520 0.59 23.93 45.81
C THR A 520 -0.31 25.14 45.55
N ASN A 521 -1.50 25.17 46.13
CA ASN A 521 -2.37 26.33 46.15
C ASN A 521 -2.97 26.48 47.57
N VAL A 522 -2.94 27.70 48.11
CA VAL A 522 -3.34 27.95 49.50
C VAL A 522 -4.38 29.07 49.56
N SER A 523 -5.45 28.86 50.32
CA SER A 523 -6.53 29.84 50.51
C SER A 523 -7.11 29.78 51.92
N VAL A 524 -7.90 30.77 52.32
CA VAL A 524 -8.60 30.78 53.61
C VAL A 524 -10.11 30.85 53.38
N LYS A 525 -10.88 30.02 54.08
CA LYS A 525 -12.35 30.00 54.05
C LYS A 525 -12.90 29.96 55.48
N GLY A 526 -13.37 31.11 55.97
CA GLY A 526 -13.70 31.27 57.39
C GLY A 526 -12.45 31.10 58.26
N ASN A 527 -12.57 30.39 59.39
CA ASN A 527 -11.43 30.08 60.26
C ASN A 527 -10.67 28.82 59.81
N LYS A 528 -10.53 28.57 58.50
CA LYS A 528 -9.83 27.41 57.96
C LYS A 528 -8.86 27.79 56.86
N LEU A 529 -7.60 27.40 57.04
CA LEU A 529 -6.60 27.37 55.99
C LEU A 529 -6.84 26.12 55.13
N ILE A 530 -6.93 26.31 53.82
CA ILE A 530 -7.10 25.29 52.81
C ILE A 530 -5.80 25.18 52.02
N ILE A 531 -5.19 24.00 51.99
CA ILE A 531 -4.01 23.67 51.19
C ILE A 531 -4.42 22.60 50.17
N ASP A 532 -4.43 22.96 48.90
CA ASP A 532 -4.55 22.03 47.78
C ASP A 532 -3.14 21.68 47.27
N ALA A 533 -2.71 20.44 47.46
CA ALA A 533 -1.40 19.94 47.03
C ALA A 533 -1.54 18.80 46.02
N TYR A 534 -0.77 18.86 44.93
CA TYR A 534 -0.84 17.87 43.86
C TYR A 534 0.50 17.70 43.15
N ASP A 535 0.88 16.45 42.94
CA ASP A 535 1.90 16.09 41.95
C ASP A 535 1.30 15.09 40.95
N SER A 536 1.74 15.20 39.69
CA SER A 536 1.22 14.42 38.56
C SER A 536 2.10 13.25 38.12
N LEU A 537 3.24 13.04 38.79
CA LEU A 537 4.26 12.04 38.42
C LEU A 537 4.57 11.10 39.59
N SER A 538 5.49 11.46 40.49
CA SER A 538 5.90 10.58 41.60
C SER A 538 4.92 10.57 42.79
N GLY A 539 4.07 11.59 42.93
CA GLY A 539 3.09 11.73 44.02
C GLY A 539 3.64 12.44 45.26
N ILE A 540 2.76 12.88 46.16
CA ILE A 540 3.14 13.67 47.35
C ILE A 540 3.61 12.78 48.51
N LYS A 541 4.79 13.10 49.05
CA LYS A 541 5.40 12.42 50.20
C LYS A 541 5.06 13.07 51.53
N GLU A 542 5.19 14.39 51.60
CA GLU A 542 4.91 15.15 52.81
C GLU A 542 4.57 16.61 52.53
N ILE A 543 3.75 17.17 53.42
CA ILE A 543 3.31 18.56 53.39
C ILE A 543 3.65 19.16 54.75
N LEU A 544 4.42 20.24 54.73
CA LEU A 544 4.88 20.98 55.91
C LEU A 544 4.24 22.37 55.88
N TYR A 545 3.84 22.88 57.03
CA TYR A 545 3.32 24.24 57.16
C TYR A 545 3.84 24.92 58.43
N GLN A 546 4.00 26.23 58.38
CA GLN A 546 4.47 27.06 59.48
C GLN A 546 3.54 28.27 59.59
N MET A 547 2.96 28.47 60.76
CA MET A 547 2.10 29.63 61.07
C MET A 547 2.95 30.68 61.78
N ASP A 548 2.93 31.90 61.27
CA ASP A 548 3.75 33.04 61.71
C ASP A 548 5.23 32.64 61.91
N ASP A 549 5.86 33.09 62.98
CA ASP A 549 7.24 32.75 63.36
C ASP A 549 7.30 31.44 64.21
N GLY A 550 6.27 30.59 64.14
CA GLY A 550 6.15 29.34 64.92
C GLY A 550 6.99 28.17 64.40
N GLU A 551 6.81 26.99 64.97
CA GLU A 551 7.49 25.77 64.49
C GLU A 551 6.93 25.27 63.15
N ILE A 552 7.78 24.60 62.36
CA ILE A 552 7.35 23.93 61.12
C ILE A 552 6.66 22.61 61.50
N VAL A 553 5.36 22.51 61.23
CA VAL A 553 4.52 21.36 61.51
C VAL A 553 4.37 20.49 60.26
N LYS A 554 4.57 19.18 60.41
CA LYS A 554 4.26 18.20 59.36
C LYS A 554 2.78 17.81 59.43
N TYR A 555 2.09 17.82 58.30
CA TYR A 555 0.73 17.27 58.19
C TYR A 555 0.74 15.75 58.44
N THR A 556 -0.17 15.29 59.30
CA THR A 556 -0.24 13.89 59.78
C THR A 556 -1.46 13.12 59.30
N GLY A 557 -2.35 13.75 58.51
CA GLY A 557 -3.47 13.06 57.87
C GLY A 557 -3.05 12.21 56.67
N GLU A 558 -4.00 11.47 56.11
CA GLU A 558 -3.76 10.62 54.95
C GLU A 558 -3.44 11.47 53.70
N ILE A 559 -2.30 11.19 53.06
CA ILE A 559 -1.88 11.84 51.81
C ILE A 559 -2.18 10.89 50.66
N ALA A 560 -3.24 11.18 49.91
CA ALA A 560 -3.65 10.45 48.74
C ALA A 560 -2.59 10.54 47.64
N GLN A 561 -2.13 9.39 47.16
CA GLN A 561 -1.15 9.29 46.09
C GLN A 561 -1.83 9.47 44.73
N ASN A 562 -1.18 10.19 43.81
CA ASN A 562 -1.66 10.49 42.45
C ASN A 562 -3.02 11.22 42.37
N ALA A 563 -3.44 11.87 43.46
CA ALA A 563 -4.68 12.64 43.55
C ALA A 563 -4.43 14.01 44.18
N LYS A 564 -5.35 14.96 44.00
CA LYS A 564 -5.29 16.26 44.67
C LYS A 564 -5.59 16.09 46.16
N ASN A 565 -4.66 16.48 47.00
CA ASN A 565 -4.80 16.46 48.45
C ASN A 565 -5.41 17.79 48.91
N HIS A 566 -6.61 17.73 49.50
CA HIS A 566 -7.34 18.90 50.00
C HIS A 566 -7.30 18.92 51.53
N ILE A 567 -6.40 19.73 52.09
CA ILE A 567 -6.15 19.80 53.53
C ILE A 567 -6.84 21.03 54.12
N SER A 568 -7.57 20.84 55.22
CA SER A 568 -8.19 21.90 56.01
C SER A 568 -7.56 21.94 57.40
N ILE A 569 -7.00 23.09 57.79
CA ILE A 569 -6.41 23.34 59.12
C ILE A 569 -7.17 24.49 59.79
N ASP A 570 -7.62 24.29 61.03
CA ASP A 570 -8.34 25.32 61.80
C ASP A 570 -7.41 26.45 62.28
N LEU A 571 -7.94 27.68 62.31
CA LEU A 571 -7.25 28.94 62.59
C LEU A 571 -7.75 29.55 63.92
N ALA A 572 -6.82 29.90 64.83
CA ALA A 572 -7.07 30.38 66.20
C ALA A 572 -7.13 31.92 66.42
N SER A 573 -6.38 32.72 65.67
CA SER A 573 -6.43 34.20 65.54
C SER A 573 -7.15 34.66 64.24
N GLU A 574 -7.19 35.97 63.99
CA GLU A 574 -7.82 36.59 62.81
C GLU A 574 -6.84 37.10 61.72
N ASN A 575 -5.52 37.06 61.95
CA ASN A 575 -4.47 37.51 61.02
C ASN A 575 -3.25 36.58 61.09
N TYR A 576 -2.64 36.22 59.93
CA TYR A 576 -1.50 35.28 59.89
C TYR A 576 -0.55 35.53 58.73
N LYS A 577 0.69 35.10 58.91
CA LYS A 577 1.57 34.63 57.85
C LYS A 577 1.59 33.10 57.83
N VAL A 578 1.60 32.51 56.64
CA VAL A 578 1.64 31.06 56.46
C VAL A 578 2.72 30.73 55.44
N ARG A 579 3.67 29.88 55.81
CA ARG A 579 4.58 29.23 54.87
C ARG A 579 4.13 27.79 54.68
N VAL A 580 4.03 27.35 53.43
CA VAL A 580 3.72 25.95 53.09
C VAL A 580 4.83 25.40 52.21
N THR A 581 5.32 24.21 52.54
CA THR A 581 6.29 23.45 51.75
C THR A 581 5.71 22.08 51.42
N VAL A 582 5.59 21.76 50.14
CA VAL A 582 5.15 20.44 49.65
C VAL A 582 6.35 19.72 49.06
N ILE A 583 6.50 18.43 49.38
CA ILE A 583 7.60 17.57 48.94
C ILE A 583 7.02 16.30 48.32
N ASP A 584 7.50 15.95 47.12
CA ASP A 584 7.09 14.74 46.40
C ASP A 584 7.89 13.49 46.84
N ASN A 585 7.57 12.34 46.24
CA ASN A 585 8.20 11.06 46.58
C ASN A 585 9.67 10.95 46.15
N VAL A 586 10.15 11.76 45.20
CA VAL A 586 11.56 11.81 44.77
C VAL A 586 12.38 12.89 45.47
N GLY A 587 11.73 13.80 46.19
CA GLY A 587 12.33 14.91 46.94
C GLY A 587 12.36 16.25 46.21
N ASN A 588 11.67 16.43 45.08
CA ASN A 588 11.42 17.80 44.59
C ASN A 588 10.46 18.48 45.57
N ASN A 589 10.60 19.81 45.70
CA ASN A 589 9.78 20.58 46.60
C ASN A 589 9.36 21.91 46.00
N HIS A 590 8.26 22.44 46.53
CA HIS A 590 7.77 23.78 46.28
C HIS A 590 7.46 24.45 47.62
N THR A 591 7.78 25.73 47.75
CA THR A 591 7.58 26.49 49.00
C THR A 591 7.03 27.87 48.70
N ASP A 592 5.84 28.17 49.22
CA ASP A 592 5.17 29.46 49.10
C ASP A 592 4.92 30.11 50.47
N TYR A 593 4.71 31.43 50.43
CA TYR A 593 4.43 32.28 51.59
C TYR A 593 3.18 33.11 51.32
N TYR A 594 2.27 33.15 52.29
CA TYR A 594 0.97 33.82 52.21
C TYR A 594 0.76 34.68 53.46
N GLU A 595 0.13 35.86 53.31
CA GLU A 595 -0.28 36.71 54.44
C GLU A 595 -1.77 37.03 54.30
N PHE A 596 -2.54 36.80 55.36
CA PHE A 596 -3.99 36.98 55.39
C PHE A 596 -4.38 37.99 56.47
N ARG A 597 -5.18 39.00 56.12
CA ARG A 597 -5.64 40.09 57.00
C ARG A 597 -7.15 40.33 56.85
N GLN A 598 -7.82 40.83 57.90
CA GLN A 598 -9.25 41.14 57.86
C GLN A 598 -9.56 42.57 57.35
N GLU A 599 -10.47 42.65 56.36
CA GLU A 599 -10.94 43.89 55.72
C GLU A 599 -11.59 44.90 56.71
N PRO A 600 -11.29 46.22 56.60
CA PRO A 600 -11.91 47.26 57.42
C PRO A 600 -13.37 47.53 57.07
N ARG A 601 -14.18 47.99 58.05
CA ARG A 601 -15.61 48.33 57.87
C ARG A 601 -16.06 49.50 58.75
N LEU A 602 -16.85 50.42 58.18
CA LEU A 602 -17.37 51.63 58.82
C LEU A 602 -18.90 51.62 59.05
N LYS A 603 -19.36 52.03 60.25
CA LYS A 603 -20.78 52.22 60.59
C LYS A 603 -21.02 53.61 61.18
N VAL A 604 -22.13 54.26 60.79
CA VAL A 604 -22.59 55.55 61.33
C VAL A 604 -24.05 55.46 61.78
N THR A 605 -24.39 56.02 62.94
CA THR A 605 -25.76 56.08 63.51
C THR A 605 -26.04 57.45 64.15
N GLY A 606 -27.29 57.77 64.49
CA GLY A 606 -27.65 58.99 65.25
C GLY A 606 -28.37 60.10 64.46
N ASN A 607 -28.69 59.88 63.19
CA ASN A 607 -29.53 60.80 62.41
C ASN A 607 -30.99 60.75 62.93
N PRO A 608 -31.63 61.88 63.29
CA PRO A 608 -33.00 61.90 63.80
C PRO A 608 -34.03 61.64 62.70
N VAL A 609 -35.22 61.22 63.12
CA VAL A 609 -36.37 60.97 62.23
C VAL A 609 -37.31 62.19 62.15
N ASP A 610 -37.37 62.98 63.24
CA ASP A 610 -38.22 64.15 63.40
C ASP A 610 -37.41 65.46 63.35
N TRP A 611 -38.10 66.59 63.16
CA TRP A 611 -37.49 67.93 63.20
C TRP A 611 -36.95 68.28 64.59
N THR A 612 -35.82 69.00 64.64
CA THR A 612 -35.15 69.40 65.89
C THR A 612 -34.50 70.78 65.78
N ASN A 613 -34.62 71.59 66.84
CA ASN A 613 -33.87 72.84 67.01
C ASN A 613 -32.54 72.71 67.76
N LYS A 614 -32.11 71.47 68.00
CA LYS A 614 -30.83 71.13 68.64
C LYS A 614 -29.90 70.44 67.67
N ASP A 615 -28.60 70.59 67.95
CA ASP A 615 -27.54 69.86 67.28
C ASP A 615 -27.73 68.33 67.39
N ILE A 616 -27.34 67.63 66.33
CA ILE A 616 -27.41 66.17 66.19
C ILE A 616 -26.03 65.58 66.48
N ILE A 617 -25.96 64.37 67.05
CA ILE A 617 -24.69 63.65 67.25
C ILE A 617 -24.67 62.37 66.42
N LEU A 618 -23.83 62.37 65.37
CA LEU A 618 -23.55 61.18 64.58
C LEU A 618 -22.45 60.35 65.25
N ASN A 619 -22.78 59.11 65.62
CA ASN A 619 -21.86 58.16 66.22
C ASN A 619 -21.25 57.27 65.14
N VAL A 620 -19.93 57.31 65.00
CA VAL A 620 -19.15 56.55 64.03
C VAL A 620 -18.44 55.41 64.75
N THR A 621 -18.42 54.22 64.14
CA THR A 621 -17.69 53.05 64.65
C THR A 621 -16.99 52.32 63.50
N ALA A 622 -15.70 52.03 63.68
CA ALA A 622 -14.89 51.24 62.75
C ALA A 622 -14.55 49.86 63.34
N LYS A 623 -14.34 48.88 62.46
CA LYS A 623 -13.85 47.52 62.79
C LYS A 623 -12.90 47.02 61.69
N GLY A 624 -12.15 45.95 61.98
CA GLY A 624 -11.13 45.39 61.08
C GLY A 624 -9.79 46.11 61.20
N SER A 625 -8.87 45.85 60.28
CA SER A 625 -7.54 46.49 60.24
C SER A 625 -7.62 47.86 59.57
N PHE A 626 -7.74 48.94 60.36
CA PHE A 626 -7.76 50.32 59.86
C PHE A 626 -6.72 51.21 60.56
N LYS A 627 -6.30 52.27 59.87
CA LYS A 627 -5.30 53.24 60.34
C LYS A 627 -5.96 54.48 60.96
N SER A 628 -7.00 55.03 60.33
CA SER A 628 -7.69 56.23 60.83
C SER A 628 -9.08 56.44 60.22
N ILE A 629 -9.92 57.22 60.92
CA ILE A 629 -11.18 57.76 60.40
C ILE A 629 -10.97 59.24 60.07
N ILE A 630 -11.28 59.65 58.84
CA ILE A 630 -11.36 61.06 58.45
C ILE A 630 -12.82 61.51 58.56
N LEU A 631 -13.04 62.55 59.35
CA LEU A 631 -14.34 63.17 59.62
C LEU A 631 -14.73 64.20 58.54
N PRO A 632 -16.01 64.62 58.47
CA PRO A 632 -16.49 65.58 57.45
C PRO A 632 -15.83 66.96 57.50
N ASP A 633 -15.28 67.36 58.65
CA ASP A 633 -14.47 68.58 58.86
C ASP A 633 -13.01 68.43 58.40
N GLY A 634 -12.64 67.25 57.85
CA GLY A 634 -11.28 66.91 57.45
C GLY A 634 -10.39 66.40 58.60
N LYS A 635 -10.90 66.31 59.84
CA LYS A 635 -10.12 65.87 60.99
C LYS A 635 -9.87 64.37 60.95
N VAL A 636 -8.60 63.98 61.09
CA VAL A 636 -8.17 62.58 61.16
C VAL A 636 -8.19 62.11 62.62
N VAL A 637 -8.80 60.95 62.88
CA VAL A 637 -9.01 60.39 64.22
C VAL A 637 -8.57 58.92 64.24
N ASN A 638 -7.65 58.58 65.15
CA ASN A 638 -7.13 57.23 65.33
C ASN A 638 -7.87 56.54 66.50
N SER A 639 -9.17 56.28 66.31
CA SER A 639 -10.04 55.62 67.30
C SER A 639 -11.07 54.75 66.59
N ASP A 640 -11.47 53.64 67.22
CA ASP A 640 -12.54 52.75 66.73
C ASP A 640 -13.94 53.34 66.90
N LYS A 641 -14.07 54.37 67.74
CA LYS A 641 -15.33 55.08 68.03
C LYS A 641 -15.09 56.58 68.10
N ILE A 642 -15.95 57.36 67.45
CA ILE A 642 -15.94 58.82 67.51
C ILE A 642 -17.35 59.39 67.32
N ALA A 643 -17.66 60.47 68.02
CA ALA A 643 -18.90 61.23 67.87
C ALA A 643 -18.62 62.52 67.09
N PHE A 644 -19.51 62.86 66.14
CA PHE A 644 -19.43 64.05 65.31
C PHE A 644 -20.73 64.85 65.44
N THR A 645 -20.62 66.10 65.90
CA THR A 645 -21.77 67.00 66.08
C THR A 645 -22.12 67.69 64.76
N VAL A 646 -23.40 67.71 64.43
CA VAL A 646 -23.98 68.31 63.23
C VAL A 646 -24.96 69.41 63.66
N SER A 647 -24.70 70.64 63.22
CA SER A 647 -25.47 71.84 63.63
C SER A 647 -26.32 72.45 62.51
N GLU A 648 -26.18 71.95 61.27
CA GLU A 648 -26.83 72.43 60.04
C GLU A 648 -27.29 71.24 59.17
N ASN A 649 -28.14 71.49 58.17
CA ASN A 649 -28.56 70.46 57.22
C ASN A 649 -27.52 70.29 56.09
N GLY A 650 -27.19 69.06 55.73
CA GLY A 650 -26.20 68.75 54.70
C GLY A 650 -25.85 67.27 54.56
N THR A 651 -24.94 66.96 53.64
CA THR A 651 -24.39 65.61 53.46
C THR A 651 -23.02 65.50 54.11
N TYR A 652 -22.90 64.60 55.09
CA TYR A 652 -21.70 64.41 55.89
C TYR A 652 -20.97 63.13 55.48
N LYS A 653 -19.68 63.27 55.11
CA LYS A 653 -18.84 62.21 54.55
C LYS A 653 -17.79 61.75 55.55
N PHE A 654 -17.78 60.46 55.85
CA PHE A 654 -16.81 59.80 56.71
C PHE A 654 -15.97 58.85 55.86
N ILE A 655 -14.64 58.84 56.07
CA ILE A 655 -13.71 58.00 55.29
C ILE A 655 -12.88 57.16 56.26
N LEU A 656 -12.86 55.85 56.06
CA LEU A 656 -11.99 54.92 56.80
C LEU A 656 -10.75 54.63 55.95
N GLU A 657 -9.57 55.01 56.42
CA GLU A 657 -8.28 54.73 55.76
C GLU A 657 -7.61 53.51 56.41
N ASP A 658 -7.16 52.54 55.61
CA ASP A 658 -6.40 51.36 56.09
C ASP A 658 -4.88 51.63 56.19
N GLU A 659 -4.11 50.64 56.64
CA GLU A 659 -2.65 50.74 56.74
C GLU A 659 -1.95 50.89 55.38
N LEU A 660 -2.62 50.50 54.29
CA LEU A 660 -2.14 50.54 52.90
C LEU A 660 -2.69 51.75 52.13
N THR A 661 -3.39 52.68 52.81
CA THR A 661 -4.04 53.91 52.30
C THR A 661 -5.28 53.72 51.40
N ASN A 662 -5.85 52.51 51.36
CA ASN A 662 -7.17 52.29 50.76
C ASN A 662 -8.26 52.97 51.59
N LYS A 663 -9.38 53.36 50.95
CA LYS A 663 -10.39 54.24 51.55
C LYS A 663 -11.81 53.70 51.36
N GLU A 664 -12.44 53.26 52.44
CA GLU A 664 -13.90 53.05 52.49
C GLU A 664 -14.59 54.38 52.78
N THR A 665 -15.71 54.68 52.12
CA THR A 665 -16.46 55.94 52.29
C THR A 665 -17.90 55.65 52.73
N LYS A 666 -18.38 56.40 53.74
CA LYS A 666 -19.79 56.42 54.14
C LYS A 666 -20.33 57.84 54.17
N GLU A 667 -21.43 58.08 53.46
CA GLU A 667 -22.12 59.37 53.44
C GLU A 667 -23.47 59.27 54.19
N VAL A 668 -23.83 60.31 54.92
CA VAL A 668 -25.06 60.44 55.70
C VAL A 668 -25.68 61.81 55.42
N VAL A 669 -26.95 61.83 55.00
CA VAL A 669 -27.71 63.07 54.75
C VAL A 669 -28.51 63.45 55.98
N VAL A 670 -28.33 64.69 56.46
CA VAL A 670 -29.05 65.29 57.58
C VAL A 670 -29.89 66.45 57.03
N ASN A 671 -31.21 66.40 57.21
CA ASN A 671 -32.15 67.38 56.63
C ASN A 671 -33.32 67.72 57.56
N LYS A 672 -33.11 67.64 58.88
CA LYS A 672 -34.12 67.80 59.92
C LYS A 672 -33.71 68.73 61.08
N ILE A 673 -32.66 69.54 60.92
CA ILE A 673 -32.39 70.65 61.83
C ILE A 673 -33.14 71.89 61.36
N ASP A 674 -33.80 72.59 62.27
CA ASP A 674 -34.32 73.93 62.05
C ASP A 674 -34.25 74.75 63.35
N LYS A 675 -33.64 75.93 63.27
CA LYS A 675 -33.35 76.82 64.39
C LYS A 675 -33.89 78.25 64.16
N GLU A 676 -34.58 78.48 63.05
CA GLU A 676 -35.15 79.79 62.77
C GLU A 676 -36.38 80.02 63.66
N LEU A 677 -36.63 81.26 64.05
CA LEU A 677 -37.85 81.59 64.80
C LEU A 677 -38.98 81.85 63.79
N PRO A 678 -40.20 81.33 64.01
CA PRO A 678 -41.33 81.62 63.15
C PRO A 678 -41.64 83.14 63.13
N VAL A 679 -41.76 83.71 61.93
CA VAL A 679 -42.02 85.14 61.73
C VAL A 679 -43.52 85.40 61.82
N ILE A 680 -43.91 86.36 62.67
CA ILE A 680 -45.31 86.73 62.90
C ILE A 680 -45.57 88.10 62.26
N ASN A 681 -46.65 88.22 61.48
CA ASN A 681 -47.17 89.49 61.01
C ASN A 681 -48.62 89.66 61.47
N ILE A 682 -48.96 90.84 62.00
CA ILE A 682 -50.30 91.19 62.45
C ILE A 682 -50.79 92.36 61.60
N ASN A 683 -51.96 92.23 60.98
CA ASN A 683 -52.55 93.23 60.12
C ASN A 683 -53.89 93.69 60.68
N VAL A 684 -54.01 94.96 61.04
CA VAL A 684 -55.25 95.57 61.53
C VAL A 684 -55.75 96.58 60.51
N LYS A 685 -56.95 96.34 59.95
CA LYS A 685 -57.56 97.17 58.92
C LYS A 685 -58.97 97.58 59.33
N GLY A 686 -59.13 98.85 59.69
CA GLY A 686 -60.36 99.34 60.33
C GLY A 686 -60.52 98.68 61.69
N ASN A 687 -61.57 97.89 61.88
CA ASN A 687 -61.85 97.16 63.11
C ASN A 687 -61.62 95.62 63.00
N LYS A 688 -60.86 95.17 62.01
CA LYS A 688 -60.55 93.74 61.78
C LYS A 688 -59.05 93.48 61.88
N MET A 689 -58.69 92.35 62.49
CA MET A 689 -57.33 91.86 62.70
C MET A 689 -57.15 90.49 62.04
N THR A 690 -56.03 90.29 61.36
CA THR A 690 -55.54 88.96 60.94
C THR A 690 -54.10 88.76 61.39
N ILE A 691 -53.72 87.51 61.62
CA ILE A 691 -52.37 87.08 62.01
C ILE A 691 -51.86 86.09 60.97
N ASP A 692 -50.70 86.37 60.39
CA ASP A 692 -49.98 85.50 59.46
C ASP A 692 -48.64 85.11 60.08
N ALA A 693 -48.54 83.87 60.55
CA ALA A 693 -47.28 83.27 61.00
C ALA A 693 -46.70 82.39 59.89
N ASN A 694 -45.41 82.51 59.62
CA ASN A 694 -44.70 81.66 58.66
C ASN A 694 -43.32 81.26 59.21
N ASP A 695 -42.91 80.03 58.91
CA ASP A 695 -41.55 79.55 59.12
C ASP A 695 -40.97 79.05 57.78
N SER A 696 -39.65 79.15 57.62
CA SER A 696 -38.96 78.92 56.35
C SER A 696 -38.57 77.45 56.10
N LEU A 697 -38.54 76.60 57.14
CA LEU A 697 -37.88 75.29 57.14
C LEU A 697 -38.78 74.16 57.66
N SER A 698 -39.11 74.14 58.95
CA SER A 698 -39.95 73.10 59.56
C SER A 698 -41.45 73.39 59.44
N GLY A 699 -41.82 74.65 59.23
CA GLY A 699 -43.19 75.14 59.08
C GLY A 699 -43.91 75.31 60.41
N ILE A 700 -44.97 76.14 60.43
CA ILE A 700 -45.74 76.43 61.63
C ILE A 700 -46.48 75.19 62.14
N LYS A 701 -46.41 74.99 63.46
CA LYS A 701 -47.14 73.96 64.22
C LYS A 701 -48.39 74.53 64.87
N GLU A 702 -48.27 75.63 65.62
CA GLU A 702 -49.41 76.30 66.28
C GLU A 702 -49.19 77.82 66.42
N VAL A 703 -50.30 78.58 66.44
CA VAL A 703 -50.32 80.04 66.69
C VAL A 703 -51.38 80.34 67.75
N PHE A 704 -51.05 81.22 68.68
CA PHE A 704 -51.93 81.70 69.75
C PHE A 704 -51.90 83.22 69.80
N TYR A 705 -53.02 83.83 70.17
CA TYR A 705 -53.12 85.28 70.38
C TYR A 705 -53.90 85.62 71.63
N LYS A 706 -53.70 86.83 72.15
CA LYS A 706 -54.62 87.46 73.10
C LYS A 706 -54.79 88.94 72.79
N VAL A 707 -55.92 89.50 73.19
CA VAL A 707 -56.21 90.94 73.13
C VAL A 707 -56.30 91.47 74.55
N ASP A 708 -55.61 92.58 74.80
CA ASP A 708 -55.44 93.24 76.09
C ASP A 708 -55.00 92.26 77.21
N ASP A 709 -55.66 92.30 78.37
CA ASP A 709 -55.39 91.43 79.51
C ASP A 709 -56.08 90.04 79.42
N GLY A 710 -56.51 89.63 78.22
CA GLY A 710 -57.14 88.33 77.98
C GLY A 710 -56.21 87.12 78.12
N GLU A 711 -56.78 85.92 78.07
CA GLU A 711 -56.05 84.65 77.97
C GLU A 711 -55.59 84.39 76.53
N PHE A 712 -54.48 83.66 76.37
CA PHE A 712 -54.03 83.21 75.05
C PHE A 712 -54.97 82.13 74.50
N VAL A 713 -55.59 82.42 73.36
CA VAL A 713 -56.45 81.51 72.61
C VAL A 713 -55.79 81.12 71.28
N LYS A 714 -56.08 79.92 70.78
CA LYS A 714 -55.53 79.45 69.51
C LYS A 714 -56.10 80.28 68.35
N TYR A 715 -55.25 80.71 67.43
CA TYR A 715 -55.67 81.46 66.25
C TYR A 715 -56.24 80.51 65.18
N ASP A 716 -57.47 80.76 64.74
CA ASP A 716 -58.19 79.96 63.74
C ASP A 716 -58.83 80.79 62.61
N GLY A 717 -58.73 82.13 62.65
CA GLY A 717 -59.25 83.02 61.61
C GLY A 717 -59.30 84.51 61.98
N GLU A 718 -59.92 85.31 61.12
CA GLU A 718 -60.06 86.77 61.28
C GLU A 718 -60.76 87.15 62.60
N VAL A 719 -60.20 88.14 63.32
CA VAL A 719 -60.67 88.61 64.63
C VAL A 719 -61.20 90.04 64.51
N THR A 720 -62.33 90.35 65.14
CA THR A 720 -62.89 91.73 65.15
C THR A 720 -62.53 92.44 66.45
N LEU A 721 -62.02 93.67 66.34
CA LEU A 721 -61.63 94.53 67.46
C LEU A 721 -62.71 95.60 67.75
N PRO A 722 -62.95 95.97 69.03
CA PRO A 722 -63.73 97.14 69.39
C PRO A 722 -63.09 98.46 68.90
N SER A 723 -63.83 99.57 69.04
CA SER A 723 -63.29 100.91 68.82
C SER A 723 -62.53 101.40 70.05
N GLY A 724 -61.21 101.50 69.96
CA GLY A 724 -60.33 101.96 71.03
C GLY A 724 -58.87 101.57 70.76
N ASN A 725 -57.99 101.87 71.72
CA ASN A 725 -56.62 101.37 71.70
C ASN A 725 -56.61 99.95 72.29
N HIS A 726 -55.93 99.02 71.62
CA HIS A 726 -55.82 97.63 72.03
C HIS A 726 -54.36 97.16 72.00
N THR A 727 -54.00 96.27 72.92
CA THR A 727 -52.75 95.51 72.91
C THR A 727 -53.02 94.10 72.40
N ILE A 728 -52.12 93.56 71.58
CA ILE A 728 -52.24 92.23 70.97
C ILE A 728 -50.93 91.48 71.21
N ASN A 729 -50.97 90.33 71.89
CA ASN A 729 -49.79 89.47 72.00
C ASN A 729 -50.01 88.23 71.12
N VAL A 730 -48.97 87.77 70.42
CA VAL A 730 -49.04 86.59 69.55
C VAL A 730 -47.82 85.70 69.77
N ASN A 731 -48.09 84.41 69.95
CA ASN A 731 -47.07 83.37 70.08
C ASN A 731 -47.20 82.40 68.90
N ALA A 732 -46.10 82.08 68.23
CA ALA A 732 -46.06 81.07 67.16
C ALA A 732 -45.00 80.02 67.45
N ILE A 733 -45.35 78.75 67.23
CA ILE A 733 -44.48 77.58 67.41
C ILE A 733 -44.34 76.87 66.08
N ASP A 734 -43.13 76.49 65.69
CA ASP A 734 -42.86 75.68 64.49
C ASP A 734 -42.82 74.15 64.79
N ASN A 735 -42.54 73.33 63.78
CA ASN A 735 -42.45 71.87 63.95
C ASN A 735 -41.13 71.40 64.58
N ALA A 736 -40.08 72.21 64.60
CA ALA A 736 -38.81 71.93 65.29
C ALA A 736 -38.82 72.31 66.79
N GLY A 737 -39.83 73.05 67.25
CA GLY A 737 -40.01 73.51 68.62
C GLY A 737 -39.46 74.92 68.90
N ASN A 738 -39.20 75.72 67.88
CA ASN A 738 -38.87 77.14 68.00
C ASN A 738 -40.13 77.94 68.30
N LEU A 739 -40.05 78.82 69.30
CA LEU A 739 -41.16 79.64 69.79
C LEU A 739 -40.81 81.12 69.61
N ASN A 740 -41.57 81.83 68.79
CA ASN A 740 -41.58 83.30 68.79
C ASN A 740 -42.74 83.80 69.67
N ASN A 741 -42.47 84.79 70.52
CA ASN A 741 -43.42 85.45 71.42
C ASN A 741 -43.33 86.97 71.18
N ASP A 742 -44.06 87.48 70.20
CA ASP A 742 -44.07 88.91 69.87
C ASP A 742 -45.21 89.64 70.59
N ILE A 743 -44.92 90.86 71.07
CA ILE A 743 -45.87 91.75 71.73
C ILE A 743 -46.12 92.96 70.83
N TYR A 744 -47.36 93.12 70.38
CA TYR A 744 -47.78 94.16 69.44
C TYR A 744 -48.76 95.13 70.09
N ILE A 745 -48.32 96.36 70.33
CA ILE A 745 -49.14 97.46 70.85
C ILE A 745 -49.36 98.43 69.69
N LYS A 746 -50.59 98.90 69.40
CA LYS A 746 -50.73 100.06 68.50
C LYS A 746 -51.93 101.01 68.69
N GLU A 747 -51.76 102.12 67.97
CA GLU A 747 -52.27 103.47 68.16
C GLU A 747 -53.73 103.70 67.71
N GLU A 748 -54.18 104.91 68.01
CA GLU A 748 -55.53 105.47 67.86
C GLU A 748 -56.01 105.60 66.40
N VAL A 749 -57.34 105.64 66.20
CA VAL A 749 -57.99 105.57 64.87
C VAL A 749 -58.73 106.89 64.51
N THR A 750 -58.10 107.84 63.80
CA THR A 750 -58.76 108.88 62.94
C THR A 750 -57.80 109.63 61.98
N ILE A 751 -58.25 110.66 61.21
CA ILE A 751 -57.89 110.89 59.78
C ILE A 751 -57.41 112.33 59.39
N GLU A 752 -56.35 112.42 58.54
CA GLU A 752 -55.87 113.47 57.56
C GLU A 752 -55.86 114.99 57.98
N ASP A 753 -54.95 115.92 57.60
CA ASP A 753 -53.70 115.98 56.78
C ASP A 753 -53.15 117.46 56.76
N LYS A 754 -52.11 117.81 55.95
CA LYS A 754 -51.74 119.15 55.39
C LYS A 754 -50.69 120.04 56.13
N ASP A 755 -49.48 120.45 55.65
CA ASP A 755 -48.56 120.02 54.54
C ASP A 755 -47.16 120.71 54.50
N LYS A 756 -46.11 119.97 54.03
CA LYS A 756 -44.78 120.42 53.48
C LYS A 756 -44.06 119.34 52.62
N GLU A 757 -44.72 118.23 52.30
CA GLU A 757 -44.08 117.00 51.83
C GLU A 757 -44.10 116.92 50.30
N ALA A 758 -43.26 116.05 49.71
CA ALA A 758 -43.39 115.77 48.28
C ALA A 758 -44.62 114.87 48.04
N PRO A 759 -45.36 115.07 46.93
CA PRO A 759 -46.58 114.32 46.64
C PRO A 759 -46.32 112.82 46.68
N THR A 760 -47.01 112.10 47.56
CA THR A 760 -46.86 110.66 47.64
C THR A 760 -47.50 110.00 46.43
N LEU A 761 -46.86 108.96 45.88
CA LEU A 761 -47.34 108.26 44.70
C LEU A 761 -47.68 106.81 45.05
N GLU A 762 -48.96 106.50 45.09
CA GLU A 762 -49.46 105.14 45.22
C GLU A 762 -49.83 104.58 43.84
N VAL A 763 -49.44 103.33 43.60
CA VAL A 763 -49.82 102.60 42.40
C VAL A 763 -50.32 101.25 42.87
N THR A 764 -51.63 101.04 42.78
CA THR A 764 -52.32 99.84 43.25
C THR A 764 -52.88 99.06 42.06
N GLY A 765 -53.40 97.86 42.30
CA GLY A 765 -53.91 96.98 41.24
C GLY A 765 -52.86 96.10 40.57
N ASN A 766 -51.58 96.16 40.97
CA ASN A 766 -50.60 95.11 40.65
C ASN A 766 -51.02 93.82 41.37
N PRO A 767 -51.33 92.72 40.67
CA PRO A 767 -51.90 91.53 41.29
C PRO A 767 -50.86 90.77 42.11
N VAL A 768 -51.31 90.25 43.25
CA VAL A 768 -50.50 89.35 44.08
C VAL A 768 -50.44 87.94 43.47
N ASP A 769 -51.47 87.50 42.77
CA ASP A 769 -51.50 86.22 42.06
C ASP A 769 -51.17 86.37 40.57
N TRP A 770 -50.83 85.25 39.93
CA TRP A 770 -50.72 85.19 38.48
C TRP A 770 -52.08 85.45 37.80
N THR A 771 -52.08 86.13 36.65
CA THR A 771 -53.31 86.42 35.91
C THR A 771 -53.12 86.40 34.39
N ASN A 772 -54.15 85.94 33.68
CA ASN A 772 -54.21 85.96 32.22
C ASN A 772 -54.95 87.15 31.60
N LYS A 773 -55.23 88.18 32.40
CA LYS A 773 -55.93 89.39 31.96
C LYS A 773 -54.96 90.57 31.87
N ASP A 774 -55.37 91.61 31.12
CA ASP A 774 -54.70 92.91 31.21
C ASP A 774 -54.90 93.46 32.63
N ILE A 775 -53.82 93.94 33.24
CA ILE A 775 -53.84 94.57 34.57
C ILE A 775 -54.17 96.05 34.41
N ILE A 776 -54.98 96.60 35.30
CA ILE A 776 -55.19 98.05 35.40
C ILE A 776 -54.51 98.54 36.67
N LEU A 777 -53.38 99.23 36.49
CA LEU A 777 -52.73 99.94 37.60
C LEU A 777 -53.49 101.23 37.86
N ASN A 778 -54.01 101.37 39.08
CA ASN A 778 -54.65 102.59 39.55
C ASN A 778 -53.57 103.45 40.21
N VAL A 779 -53.29 104.60 39.60
CA VAL A 779 -52.26 105.54 40.05
C VAL A 779 -52.96 106.65 40.81
N THR A 780 -52.79 106.66 42.11
CA THR A 780 -53.30 107.69 43.01
C THR A 780 -52.12 108.42 43.59
N ALA A 781 -51.92 109.64 43.16
CA ALA A 781 -51.10 110.58 43.90
C ALA A 781 -51.91 111.14 45.06
N LYS A 782 -51.30 111.20 46.25
CA LYS A 782 -51.79 112.02 47.34
C LYS A 782 -50.73 113.06 47.65
N ASP A 783 -50.99 114.27 47.18
CA ASP A 783 -50.31 115.41 47.74
C ASP A 783 -51.00 115.83 49.03
N ASN A 784 -50.14 116.06 50.00
CA ASN A 784 -50.46 116.53 51.33
C ASN A 784 -51.07 117.96 51.25
N LYS A 785 -50.89 118.73 50.15
CA LYS A 785 -51.76 119.89 49.80
C LYS A 785 -52.67 119.67 48.59
N LYS A 786 -52.13 119.63 47.37
CA LYS A 786 -52.86 119.41 46.10
C LYS A 786 -51.91 118.98 44.97
N VAL A 787 -52.23 117.84 44.35
CA VAL A 787 -51.50 117.32 43.18
C VAL A 787 -51.79 118.18 41.95
N LYS A 788 -50.75 118.47 41.17
CA LYS A 788 -50.86 119.20 39.90
C LYS A 788 -51.02 118.25 38.72
N SER A 789 -50.14 117.24 38.61
CA SER A 789 -50.22 116.25 37.53
C SER A 789 -49.44 114.96 37.79
N ILE A 790 -49.88 113.88 37.12
CA ILE A 790 -49.21 112.59 37.04
C ILE A 790 -48.72 112.36 35.61
N THR A 791 -47.46 111.98 35.46
CA THR A 791 -46.84 111.52 34.20
C THR A 791 -46.82 109.99 34.18
N LEU A 792 -47.41 109.43 33.14
CA LEU A 792 -47.53 107.98 32.90
C LEU A 792 -46.27 107.40 32.21
N PRO A 793 -46.06 106.07 32.25
CA PRO A 793 -44.87 105.41 31.68
C PRO A 793 -44.70 105.60 30.16
N ASN A 794 -45.78 105.92 29.45
CA ASN A 794 -45.78 106.25 28.02
C ASN A 794 -45.51 107.75 27.74
N GLY A 795 -45.11 108.53 28.75
CA GLY A 795 -44.84 109.96 28.65
C GLY A 795 -46.09 110.86 28.66
N LYS A 796 -47.30 110.29 28.72
CA LYS A 796 -48.54 111.10 28.78
C LYS A 796 -48.68 111.73 30.16
N VAL A 797 -48.79 113.05 30.20
CA VAL A 797 -49.14 113.81 31.42
C VAL A 797 -50.66 113.87 31.56
N VAL A 798 -51.16 113.62 32.77
CA VAL A 798 -52.56 113.72 33.17
C VAL A 798 -52.65 114.71 34.32
N ASN A 799 -53.44 115.77 34.15
CA ASN A 799 -53.65 116.77 35.21
C ASN A 799 -54.66 116.22 36.23
N GLY A 800 -54.37 116.38 37.52
CA GLY A 800 -55.14 115.78 38.61
C GLY A 800 -54.31 114.81 39.47
N ASP A 801 -54.96 114.29 40.51
CA ASP A 801 -54.40 113.42 41.55
C ASP A 801 -54.58 111.91 41.27
N THR A 802 -55.39 111.55 40.28
CA THR A 802 -55.77 110.16 40.01
C THR A 802 -55.80 109.87 38.51
N THR A 803 -55.33 108.69 38.13
CA THR A 803 -55.41 108.16 36.76
C THR A 803 -55.24 106.64 36.76
N THR A 804 -55.46 105.98 35.62
CA THR A 804 -55.22 104.55 35.46
C THR A 804 -54.29 104.27 34.29
N PHE A 805 -53.58 103.15 34.34
CA PHE A 805 -52.69 102.69 33.29
C PHE A 805 -52.84 101.18 33.08
N THR A 806 -53.28 100.78 31.88
CA THR A 806 -53.44 99.37 31.53
C THR A 806 -52.11 98.75 31.13
N VAL A 807 -51.66 97.78 31.92
CA VAL A 807 -50.46 96.97 31.70
C VAL A 807 -50.88 95.66 31.02
N LYS A 808 -50.37 95.43 29.80
CA LYS A 808 -50.72 94.25 28.99
C LYS A 808 -49.69 93.11 29.06
N ASN A 809 -48.44 93.45 29.39
CA ASN A 809 -47.27 92.58 29.41
C ASN A 809 -46.48 92.81 30.70
N ASN A 810 -45.66 91.85 31.11
CA ASN A 810 -44.73 92.05 32.23
C ASN A 810 -43.65 93.09 31.88
N GLY A 811 -43.23 93.87 32.87
CA GLY A 811 -42.24 94.95 32.73
C GLY A 811 -42.23 95.90 33.92
N THR A 812 -41.28 96.84 33.92
CA THR A 812 -41.18 97.90 34.93
C THR A 812 -41.75 99.21 34.39
N TYR A 813 -42.68 99.80 35.12
CA TYR A 813 -43.49 100.95 34.71
C TYR A 813 -43.21 102.14 35.62
N LYS A 814 -42.72 103.25 35.03
CA LYS A 814 -42.30 104.45 35.76
C LYS A 814 -43.39 105.51 35.76
N PHE A 815 -43.81 105.93 36.94
CA PHE A 815 -44.79 106.97 37.17
C PHE A 815 -44.14 108.13 37.92
N MET A 816 -44.46 109.37 37.57
CA MET A 816 -43.92 110.56 38.24
C MET A 816 -45.04 111.55 38.52
N VAL A 817 -45.10 112.09 39.72
CA VAL A 817 -46.09 113.10 40.14
C VAL A 817 -45.39 114.42 40.48
N GLU A 818 -46.10 115.53 40.21
CA GLU A 818 -45.77 116.90 40.61
C GLU A 818 -46.96 117.51 41.37
N ASP A 819 -46.71 118.23 42.47
CA ASP A 819 -47.73 118.98 43.23
C ASP A 819 -47.88 120.44 42.72
N GLU A 820 -48.79 121.21 43.31
CA GLU A 820 -48.91 122.66 42.99
C GLU A 820 -47.74 123.51 43.53
N ALA A 821 -46.94 123.00 44.48
CA ALA A 821 -45.76 123.68 45.04
C ALA A 821 -44.47 123.45 44.21
N GLY A 822 -44.47 122.48 43.29
CA GLY A 822 -43.36 122.07 42.44
C GLY A 822 -42.54 120.86 42.96
N ASN A 823 -42.91 120.24 44.08
CA ASN A 823 -42.25 119.03 44.57
C ASN A 823 -42.60 117.83 43.66
N LYS A 824 -41.65 116.89 43.52
CA LYS A 824 -41.81 115.74 42.63
C LYS A 824 -41.43 114.43 43.28
N THR A 825 -42.22 113.41 43.02
CA THR A 825 -41.97 112.02 43.43
C THR A 825 -42.06 111.12 42.21
N THR A 826 -41.15 110.15 42.12
CA THR A 826 -41.14 109.14 41.05
C THR A 826 -41.18 107.75 41.66
N LYS A 827 -42.01 106.87 41.10
CA LYS A 827 -42.15 105.47 41.54
C LYS A 827 -42.14 104.54 40.35
N GLU A 828 -41.31 103.50 40.44
CA GLU A 828 -41.27 102.42 39.47
C GLU A 828 -42.01 101.20 40.03
N VAL A 829 -42.80 100.56 39.19
CA VAL A 829 -43.64 99.41 39.55
C VAL A 829 -43.36 98.29 38.58
N SER A 830 -42.79 97.21 39.09
CA SER A 830 -42.58 95.98 38.33
C SER A 830 -43.83 95.12 38.37
N VAL A 831 -44.37 94.85 37.19
CA VAL A 831 -45.45 93.90 36.95
C VAL A 831 -44.83 92.66 36.34
N ASN A 832 -44.88 91.53 37.04
CA ASN A 832 -44.23 90.28 36.62
C ASN A 832 -45.15 89.05 36.71
N ARG A 833 -46.46 89.27 36.93
CA ARG A 833 -47.47 88.22 37.17
C ARG A 833 -48.58 88.17 36.10
N ILE A 834 -48.37 88.75 34.92
CA ILE A 834 -49.18 88.43 33.74
C ILE A 834 -48.62 87.18 33.07
N ASP A 835 -49.46 86.19 32.84
CA ASP A 835 -49.17 85.07 31.95
C ASP A 835 -50.41 84.72 31.13
N LYS A 836 -50.25 84.67 29.81
CA LYS A 836 -51.31 84.46 28.82
C LYS A 836 -50.99 83.30 27.88
N GLU A 837 -49.90 82.58 28.12
CA GLU A 837 -49.59 81.38 27.34
C GLU A 837 -50.45 80.21 27.84
N LEU A 838 -50.78 79.27 26.97
CA LEU A 838 -51.51 78.06 27.39
C LEU A 838 -50.51 77.01 27.88
N PRO A 839 -50.76 76.32 29.01
CA PRO A 839 -49.92 75.23 29.46
C PRO A 839 -49.89 74.08 28.42
N THR A 840 -48.76 73.39 28.34
CA THR A 840 -48.62 72.19 27.50
C THR A 840 -48.69 70.94 28.37
N ALA A 841 -49.32 69.86 27.87
CA ALA A 841 -49.45 68.60 28.59
C ALA A 841 -49.20 67.42 27.64
N ASN A 842 -48.36 66.49 28.07
CA ASN A 842 -47.96 65.30 27.34
C ASN A 842 -48.31 64.05 28.14
N ILE A 843 -48.88 63.05 27.48
CA ILE A 843 -49.18 61.73 28.03
C ILE A 843 -48.05 60.79 27.62
N ASN A 844 -47.47 60.06 28.57
CA ASN A 844 -46.54 58.97 28.31
C ASN A 844 -47.10 57.70 28.96
N VAL A 845 -47.27 56.63 28.18
CA VAL A 845 -47.71 55.32 28.69
C VAL A 845 -46.60 54.33 28.40
N LYS A 846 -46.16 53.62 29.44
CA LYS A 846 -45.20 52.54 29.34
C LYS A 846 -45.74 51.35 30.12
N ASP A 847 -45.78 50.19 29.47
CA ASP A 847 -46.38 48.97 30.01
C ASP A 847 -47.84 49.23 30.43
N ASP A 848 -48.20 49.03 31.70
CA ASP A 848 -49.53 49.34 32.27
C ASP A 848 -49.62 50.73 32.93
N LYS A 849 -48.54 51.52 32.92
CA LYS A 849 -48.42 52.77 33.69
C LYS A 849 -48.49 54.01 32.81
N MET A 850 -49.47 54.87 33.08
CA MET A 850 -49.59 56.21 32.52
C MET A 850 -48.94 57.24 33.45
N ILE A 851 -48.08 58.08 32.88
CA ILE A 851 -47.51 59.27 33.49
C ILE A 851 -47.87 60.48 32.63
N ILE A 852 -48.36 61.55 33.26
CA ILE A 852 -48.68 62.82 32.61
C ILE A 852 -47.68 63.87 33.08
N ALA A 853 -47.05 64.54 32.12
CA ALA A 853 -46.17 65.67 32.36
C ALA A 853 -46.77 66.93 31.73
N ALA A 854 -47.01 67.96 32.53
CA ALA A 854 -47.40 69.28 32.04
C ALA A 854 -46.33 70.31 32.35
N SER A 855 -46.17 71.26 31.44
CA SER A 855 -45.21 72.36 31.53
C SER A 855 -45.84 73.65 31.02
N ASP A 856 -45.63 74.72 31.79
CA ASP A 856 -45.90 76.09 31.40
C ASP A 856 -44.61 76.91 31.46
N LYS A 857 -44.50 78.00 30.68
CA LYS A 857 -43.28 78.80 30.54
C LYS A 857 -43.13 79.95 31.56
N LEU A 858 -44.19 80.36 32.23
CA LEU A 858 -44.21 81.60 33.03
C LEU A 858 -44.82 81.39 34.42
N SER A 859 -46.13 81.13 34.51
CA SER A 859 -46.83 80.96 35.79
C SER A 859 -46.66 79.56 36.39
N GLY A 860 -46.31 78.55 35.59
CA GLY A 860 -46.17 77.16 36.02
C GLY A 860 -47.51 76.45 36.22
N ILE A 861 -47.48 75.12 36.32
CA ILE A 861 -48.71 74.32 36.40
C ILE A 861 -49.34 74.38 37.79
N LYS A 862 -50.66 74.60 37.83
CA LYS A 862 -51.50 74.58 39.03
C LYS A 862 -52.13 73.21 39.24
N GLU A 863 -52.83 72.70 38.22
CA GLU A 863 -53.52 71.42 38.26
C GLU A 863 -53.50 70.71 36.91
N ILE A 864 -53.44 69.39 36.96
CA ILE A 864 -53.57 68.49 35.81
C ILE A 864 -54.78 67.60 36.08
N PHE A 865 -55.64 67.43 35.07
CA PHE A 865 -56.73 66.47 35.11
C PHE A 865 -56.66 65.55 33.91
N TYR A 866 -57.07 64.30 34.10
CA TYR A 866 -57.18 63.32 33.03
C TYR A 866 -58.54 62.62 33.08
N LYS A 867 -58.91 62.00 31.98
CA LYS A 867 -59.93 60.95 31.96
C LYS A 867 -59.55 59.82 31.02
N ILE A 868 -60.00 58.64 31.37
CA ILE A 868 -59.86 57.41 30.60
C ILE A 868 -61.25 57.07 30.03
N ASP A 869 -61.29 56.80 28.74
CA ASP A 869 -62.49 56.50 27.95
C ASP A 869 -63.61 57.54 28.12
N ASN A 870 -64.79 57.07 28.53
CA ASN A 870 -65.98 57.89 28.75
C ASN A 870 -66.12 58.36 30.21
N GLY A 871 -65.07 58.21 31.04
CA GLY A 871 -65.07 58.62 32.43
C GLY A 871 -65.13 60.14 32.66
N GLU A 872 -65.27 60.53 33.92
CA GLU A 872 -65.16 61.92 34.37
C GLU A 872 -63.70 62.38 34.46
N PHE A 873 -63.48 63.70 34.40
CA PHE A 873 -62.14 64.27 34.61
C PHE A 873 -61.74 64.21 36.09
N VAL A 874 -60.73 63.39 36.39
CA VAL A 874 -60.14 63.23 37.72
C VAL A 874 -58.80 63.97 37.81
N ARG A 875 -58.46 64.48 39.00
CA ARG A 875 -57.20 65.18 39.25
C ARG A 875 -56.03 64.20 39.22
N TYR A 876 -54.97 64.52 38.49
CA TYR A 876 -53.75 63.74 38.42
C TYR A 876 -52.87 64.02 39.63
N THR A 877 -52.53 62.99 40.41
CA THR A 877 -51.75 63.09 41.65
C THR A 877 -50.48 62.23 41.67
N GLY A 878 -50.24 61.45 40.61
CA GLY A 878 -49.13 60.49 40.51
C GLY A 878 -49.35 59.50 39.38
N GLU A 879 -48.49 58.49 39.28
CA GLU A 879 -48.59 57.39 38.31
C GLU A 879 -49.98 56.70 38.35
N VAL A 880 -50.54 56.40 37.18
CA VAL A 880 -51.88 55.79 37.02
C VAL A 880 -51.76 54.45 36.30
N THR A 881 -52.18 53.37 36.93
CA THR A 881 -52.28 52.04 36.29
C THR A 881 -53.53 51.95 35.41
N LEU A 882 -53.36 51.48 34.18
CA LEU A 882 -54.42 51.20 33.22
C LEU A 882 -54.77 49.70 33.23
N SER A 883 -56.03 49.37 32.98
CA SER A 883 -56.44 47.98 32.74
C SER A 883 -55.94 47.46 31.38
N PRO A 884 -55.87 46.13 31.17
CA PRO A 884 -55.57 45.56 29.85
C PRO A 884 -56.66 45.92 28.82
N GLY A 885 -56.26 46.42 27.65
CA GLY A 885 -57.17 46.79 26.56
C GLY A 885 -56.89 48.16 25.93
N VAL A 886 -57.74 48.55 24.98
CA VAL A 886 -57.64 49.83 24.27
C VAL A 886 -58.34 50.94 25.06
N HIS A 887 -57.60 51.96 25.45
CA HIS A 887 -58.08 53.10 26.22
C HIS A 887 -57.92 54.42 25.45
N LYS A 888 -58.91 55.32 25.56
CA LYS A 888 -58.89 56.69 25.02
C LYS A 888 -58.63 57.68 26.14
N ILE A 889 -57.42 58.24 26.18
CA ILE A 889 -57.03 59.17 27.25
C ILE A 889 -57.21 60.61 26.79
N LYS A 890 -57.77 61.47 27.64
CA LYS A 890 -57.77 62.94 27.47
C LYS A 890 -57.19 63.60 28.70
N VAL A 891 -56.43 64.67 28.50
CA VAL A 891 -55.80 65.47 29.57
C VAL A 891 -56.11 66.95 29.36
N LYS A 892 -56.32 67.67 30.45
CA LYS A 892 -56.31 69.13 30.51
C LYS A 892 -55.36 69.59 31.60
N ALA A 893 -54.59 70.64 31.34
CA ALA A 893 -53.74 71.29 32.32
C ALA A 893 -54.19 72.74 32.52
N ILE A 894 -54.10 73.20 33.76
CA ILE A 894 -54.40 74.57 34.19
C ILE A 894 -53.13 75.11 34.83
N ASP A 895 -52.68 76.29 34.41
CA ASP A 895 -51.53 76.98 35.00
C ASP A 895 -51.94 77.84 36.23
N ASN A 896 -50.97 78.48 36.87
CA ASN A 896 -51.25 79.33 38.03
C ASN A 896 -51.94 80.66 37.67
N ALA A 897 -51.85 81.11 36.41
CA ALA A 897 -52.56 82.27 35.89
C ALA A 897 -54.03 82.01 35.52
N GLY A 898 -54.44 80.74 35.48
CA GLY A 898 -55.76 80.29 35.07
C GLY A 898 -55.93 80.07 33.56
N ASN A 899 -54.85 80.00 32.79
CA ASN A 899 -54.90 79.50 31.41
C ASN A 899 -55.11 77.99 31.42
N MET A 900 -56.01 77.51 30.56
CA MET A 900 -56.35 76.10 30.43
C MET A 900 -56.18 75.66 28.99
N ASN A 901 -55.37 74.63 28.77
CA ASN A 901 -55.27 74.00 27.46
C ASN A 901 -56.36 72.94 27.30
N ASP A 902 -57.52 73.40 26.83
CA ASP A 902 -58.68 72.56 26.48
C ASP A 902 -58.78 72.33 24.95
N GLN A 903 -57.72 72.67 24.20
CA GLN A 903 -57.73 72.73 22.72
C GLN A 903 -56.88 71.64 22.05
N ASN A 904 -55.90 71.03 22.74
CA ASN A 904 -55.20 69.85 22.22
C ASN A 904 -56.02 68.56 22.46
N SER A 905 -57.01 68.36 21.60
CA SER A 905 -57.89 67.19 21.53
C SER A 905 -57.23 65.93 20.94
N THR A 906 -55.97 65.64 21.29
CA THR A 906 -55.29 64.40 20.92
C THR A 906 -55.75 63.25 21.81
N SER A 907 -56.84 62.58 21.43
CA SER A 907 -57.18 61.27 21.98
C SER A 907 -56.22 60.23 21.41
N SER A 908 -55.17 59.91 22.15
CA SER A 908 -54.34 58.74 21.88
C SER A 908 -55.13 57.48 22.24
N GLU A 909 -55.42 56.63 21.26
CA GLU A 909 -55.85 55.25 21.50
C GLU A 909 -54.61 54.45 21.92
N VAL A 910 -54.52 54.10 23.19
CA VAL A 910 -53.40 53.34 23.75
C VAL A 910 -53.88 51.93 24.06
N ASN A 911 -53.27 50.93 23.40
CA ASN A 911 -53.59 49.52 23.63
C ASN A 911 -52.63 48.94 24.69
N VAL A 912 -53.13 48.75 25.91
CA VAL A 912 -52.40 48.18 27.04
C VAL A 912 -52.40 46.67 26.90
N ASN A 913 -51.41 46.16 26.16
CA ASN A 913 -51.16 44.75 26.02
C ASN A 913 -50.20 44.31 27.13
N VAL A 914 -50.73 43.79 28.23
CA VAL A 914 -49.89 43.19 29.28
C VAL A 914 -49.28 41.91 28.71
N GLU A 915 -48.05 42.00 28.23
CA GLU A 915 -47.26 40.80 27.92
C GLU A 915 -46.98 40.06 29.22
N ASP A 916 -47.75 39.00 29.39
CA ASP A 916 -47.64 38.03 30.46
C ASP A 916 -46.17 37.59 30.62
N LYS A 917 -45.56 37.91 31.76
CA LYS A 917 -44.14 37.62 32.03
C LYS A 917 -43.81 36.14 31.78
N SER A 918 -44.77 35.26 32.06
CA SER A 918 -44.67 33.82 31.79
C SER A 918 -44.48 33.47 30.31
N LYS A 919 -45.11 34.21 29.38
CA LYS A 919 -44.89 34.06 27.93
C LYS A 919 -43.50 34.53 27.52
N LYS A 920 -43.00 35.61 28.11
CA LYS A 920 -41.68 36.12 27.77
C LYS A 920 -40.57 35.17 28.23
N ASP A 921 -40.68 34.66 29.47
CA ASP A 921 -39.77 33.64 29.99
C ASP A 921 -39.83 32.35 29.15
N LEU A 922 -41.03 31.91 28.70
CA LEU A 922 -41.20 30.77 27.80
C LEU A 922 -40.58 30.99 26.42
N GLU A 923 -40.74 32.17 25.81
CA GLU A 923 -40.10 32.51 24.53
C GLU A 923 -38.56 32.47 24.65
N ASP A 924 -38.04 33.01 25.74
CA ASP A 924 -36.61 33.09 26.03
C ASP A 924 -35.98 31.74 26.38
N ALA A 925 -36.73 30.83 26.99
CA ALA A 925 -36.35 29.44 27.22
C ALA A 925 -36.42 28.62 25.93
N THR A 926 -37.48 28.77 25.13
CA THR A 926 -37.64 28.09 23.83
C THR A 926 -36.49 28.43 22.89
N LYS A 927 -36.14 29.72 22.75
CA LYS A 927 -34.98 30.16 21.94
C LYS A 927 -33.65 29.62 22.45
N ALA A 928 -33.51 29.37 23.76
CA ALA A 928 -32.32 28.76 24.32
C ALA A 928 -32.23 27.26 23.99
N VAL A 929 -33.35 26.53 24.05
CA VAL A 929 -33.43 25.11 23.62
C VAL A 929 -33.17 24.98 22.11
N GLU A 930 -33.79 25.81 21.26
CA GLU A 930 -33.54 25.84 19.82
C GLU A 930 -32.06 26.14 19.49
N LYS A 931 -31.44 27.06 20.25
CA LYS A 931 -30.01 27.32 20.12
C LYS A 931 -29.19 26.09 20.52
N ALA A 932 -29.50 25.44 21.64
CA ALA A 932 -28.80 24.24 22.09
C ALA A 932 -28.94 23.07 21.10
N GLU A 933 -30.11 22.86 20.51
CA GLU A 933 -30.35 21.89 19.43
C GLU A 933 -29.53 22.19 18.17
N THR A 934 -29.34 23.48 17.86
CA THR A 934 -28.59 23.95 16.70
C THR A 934 -27.08 23.89 16.90
N THR A 935 -26.57 24.30 18.07
CA THR A 935 -25.12 24.39 18.37
C THR A 935 -24.55 23.09 18.94
N LYS A 936 -25.37 22.28 19.62
CA LYS A 936 -24.99 21.05 20.33
C LYS A 936 -23.79 21.23 21.28
N ASN A 937 -23.66 22.43 21.86
CA ASN A 937 -22.60 22.79 22.81
C ASN A 937 -23.11 22.67 24.26
N GLU A 938 -22.32 22.05 25.14
CA GLU A 938 -22.62 21.90 26.57
C GLU A 938 -23.01 23.24 27.23
N ASP A 939 -22.27 24.32 26.96
CA ASP A 939 -22.57 25.64 27.55
C ASP A 939 -23.95 26.20 27.12
N ASP A 940 -24.41 25.87 25.91
CA ASP A 940 -25.73 26.31 25.42
C ASP A 940 -26.84 25.40 25.96
N ILE A 941 -26.55 24.11 26.12
CA ILE A 941 -27.44 23.13 26.76
C ILE A 941 -27.67 23.48 28.23
N ASP A 942 -26.62 23.80 28.98
CA ASP A 942 -26.75 24.17 30.39
C ASP A 942 -27.46 25.52 30.57
N ARG A 943 -27.20 26.50 29.69
CA ARG A 943 -27.98 27.75 29.65
C ARG A 943 -29.45 27.53 29.27
N ALA A 944 -29.74 26.54 28.43
CA ALA A 944 -31.12 26.16 28.11
C ALA A 944 -31.80 25.49 29.31
N LYS A 945 -31.16 24.50 29.96
CA LYS A 945 -31.65 23.89 31.20
C LYS A 945 -31.92 24.93 32.30
N GLU A 946 -30.99 25.87 32.51
CA GLU A 946 -31.13 26.93 33.52
C GLU A 946 -32.33 27.85 33.25
N LYS A 947 -32.64 28.12 31.97
CA LYS A 947 -33.82 28.90 31.58
C LYS A 947 -35.11 28.10 31.68
N VAL A 948 -35.15 26.85 31.22
CA VAL A 948 -36.34 25.97 31.31
C VAL A 948 -36.69 25.68 32.77
N ALA A 949 -35.70 25.51 33.65
CA ALA A 949 -35.91 25.33 35.08
C ALA A 949 -36.68 26.50 35.75
N LYS A 950 -36.56 27.72 35.21
CA LYS A 950 -37.23 28.94 35.73
C LYS A 950 -38.68 29.09 35.25
N LEU A 951 -39.15 28.26 34.32
CA LEU A 951 -40.54 28.25 33.88
C LEU A 951 -41.47 27.70 34.98
N PRO A 952 -42.74 28.13 35.04
CA PRO A 952 -43.78 27.48 35.84
C PRO A 952 -43.94 26.00 35.46
N ASP A 953 -44.28 25.15 36.42
CA ASP A 953 -44.50 23.73 36.16
C ASP A 953 -45.77 23.51 35.33
N GLY A 954 -45.64 22.73 34.25
CA GLY A 954 -46.70 22.51 33.28
C GLY A 954 -46.15 22.11 31.91
N LYS A 955 -47.06 21.83 30.98
CA LYS A 955 -46.76 21.16 29.71
C LYS A 955 -45.62 21.81 28.91
N ASP A 956 -45.56 23.13 28.81
CA ASP A 956 -44.54 23.81 28.00
C ASP A 956 -43.11 23.61 28.57
N LYS A 957 -42.98 23.48 29.89
CA LYS A 957 -41.72 23.14 30.57
C LYS A 957 -41.36 21.67 30.34
N ASP A 958 -42.34 20.78 30.41
CA ASP A 958 -42.16 19.34 30.15
C ASP A 958 -41.74 19.09 28.69
N ASP A 959 -42.41 19.73 27.72
CA ASP A 959 -42.09 19.61 26.29
C ASP A 959 -40.67 20.14 25.97
N LEU A 960 -40.22 21.22 26.63
CA LEU A 960 -38.85 21.74 26.49
C LEU A 960 -37.80 20.86 27.19
N ASN A 961 -38.11 20.28 28.36
CA ASN A 961 -37.24 19.30 29.02
C ASN A 961 -37.10 18.02 28.18
N ASN A 962 -38.21 17.49 27.65
CA ASN A 962 -38.20 16.32 26.76
C ASN A 962 -37.33 16.55 25.52
N ARG A 963 -37.37 17.76 24.93
CA ARG A 963 -36.47 18.16 23.83
C ARG A 963 -34.99 18.18 24.25
N LEU A 964 -34.67 18.72 25.43
CA LEU A 964 -33.30 18.73 25.96
C LEU A 964 -32.79 17.31 26.29
N ASP A 965 -33.65 16.43 26.79
CA ASP A 965 -33.31 15.03 27.06
C ASP A 965 -33.11 14.23 25.77
N ASP A 966 -33.96 14.42 24.75
CA ASP A 966 -33.79 13.80 23.44
C ASP A 966 -32.56 14.35 22.70
N LEU A 967 -32.24 15.65 22.86
CA LEU A 967 -30.98 16.22 22.42
C LEU A 967 -29.79 15.56 23.13
N GLY A 968 -29.86 15.37 24.45
CA GLY A 968 -28.85 14.66 25.23
C GLY A 968 -28.64 13.21 24.75
N LYS A 969 -29.73 12.48 24.47
CA LYS A 969 -29.68 11.12 23.88
C LYS A 969 -29.02 11.14 22.49
N GLN A 970 -29.34 12.12 21.64
CA GLN A 970 -28.72 12.27 20.32
C GLN A 970 -27.22 12.56 20.40
N ILE A 971 -26.80 13.47 21.29
CA ILE A 971 -25.39 13.82 21.50
C ILE A 971 -24.62 12.60 22.04
N LYS A 972 -25.19 11.87 23.00
CA LYS A 972 -24.62 10.62 23.52
C LYS A 972 -24.48 9.57 22.39
N ALA A 973 -25.50 9.38 21.57
CA ALA A 973 -25.46 8.44 20.44
C ALA A 973 -24.41 8.83 19.37
N GLU A 974 -24.26 10.12 19.04
CA GLU A 974 -23.18 10.61 18.16
C GLU A 974 -21.79 10.35 18.77
N LYS A 975 -21.63 10.54 20.10
CA LYS A 975 -20.39 10.29 20.84
C LYS A 975 -20.02 8.81 20.90
N ASP A 976 -20.98 7.94 21.21
CA ASP A 976 -20.78 6.48 21.26
C ASP A 976 -20.46 5.93 19.85
N ALA A 977 -21.13 6.44 18.81
CA ALA A 977 -20.80 6.11 17.41
C ALA A 977 -19.39 6.59 17.02
N TYR A 978 -18.97 7.79 17.45
CA TYR A 978 -17.61 8.28 17.23
C TYR A 978 -16.56 7.42 17.93
N ILE A 979 -16.77 7.06 19.21
CA ILE A 979 -15.89 6.18 19.97
C ILE A 979 -15.75 4.81 19.27
N LYS A 980 -16.85 4.25 18.76
CA LYS A 980 -16.85 3.01 17.98
C LYS A 980 -16.01 3.13 16.70
N ALA A 981 -16.18 4.20 15.94
CA ALA A 981 -15.39 4.46 14.72
C ALA A 981 -13.90 4.68 15.03
N TYR A 982 -13.59 5.48 16.05
CA TYR A 982 -12.22 5.73 16.51
C TYR A 982 -11.52 4.44 16.93
N ASN A 983 -12.17 3.60 17.74
CA ASN A 983 -11.62 2.32 18.20
C ASN A 983 -11.44 1.33 17.04
N ALA A 984 -12.34 1.31 16.06
CA ALA A 984 -12.18 0.50 14.86
C ALA A 984 -10.96 0.93 14.02
N VAL A 985 -10.79 2.24 13.78
CA VAL A 985 -9.61 2.78 13.07
C VAL A 985 -8.32 2.53 13.86
N LYS A 986 -8.35 2.67 15.19
CA LYS A 986 -7.22 2.33 16.07
C LYS A 986 -6.86 0.84 15.95
N LYS A 987 -7.84 -0.06 15.93
CA LYS A 987 -7.62 -1.50 15.73
C LYS A 987 -7.00 -1.77 14.36
N ALA A 988 -7.59 -1.25 13.28
CA ALA A 988 -7.07 -1.40 11.91
C ALA A 988 -5.65 -0.85 11.73
N LYS A 989 -5.28 0.23 12.46
CA LYS A 989 -3.91 0.78 12.50
C LYS A 989 -2.92 -0.17 13.18
N THR A 990 -3.34 -0.90 14.20
CA THR A 990 -2.51 -1.85 14.96
C THR A 990 -2.39 -3.19 14.26
N THR A 991 -3.50 -3.74 13.75
CA THR A 991 -3.52 -5.06 13.10
C THR A 991 -3.03 -5.01 11.65
N LEU A 992 -3.31 -3.90 10.94
CA LEU A 992 -3.11 -3.78 9.49
C LEU A 992 -3.84 -4.88 8.69
N ASP A 993 -4.90 -5.45 9.27
CA ASP A 993 -5.69 -6.50 8.64
C ASP A 993 -6.88 -5.93 7.87
N LYS A 994 -7.16 -6.55 6.72
CA LYS A 994 -8.12 -6.04 5.73
C LYS A 994 -9.57 -6.05 6.24
N GLU A 995 -9.92 -7.03 7.06
CA GLU A 995 -11.26 -7.15 7.65
C GLU A 995 -11.50 -6.04 8.69
N ASP A 996 -10.53 -5.80 9.58
CA ASP A 996 -10.56 -4.68 10.53
C ASP A 996 -10.61 -3.33 9.81
N TYR A 997 -9.90 -3.20 8.69
CA TYR A 997 -9.92 -1.99 7.86
C TYR A 997 -11.28 -1.74 7.20
N GLU A 998 -11.90 -2.75 6.57
CA GLU A 998 -13.23 -2.58 5.98
C GLU A 998 -14.30 -2.37 7.06
N TYR A 999 -14.18 -2.98 8.24
CA TYR A 999 -15.03 -2.68 9.39
C TYR A 999 -14.85 -1.24 9.88
N ALA A 1000 -13.61 -0.75 10.01
CA ALA A 1000 -13.30 0.62 10.40
C ALA A 1000 -13.79 1.65 9.38
N LYS A 1001 -13.60 1.37 8.09
CA LYS A 1001 -14.11 2.18 6.98
C LYS A 1001 -15.63 2.24 6.96
N LYS A 1002 -16.32 1.12 7.22
CA LYS A 1002 -17.78 1.11 7.39
C LYS A 1002 -18.20 1.93 8.61
N ALA A 1003 -17.53 1.77 9.76
CA ALA A 1003 -17.85 2.54 10.98
C ALA A 1003 -17.63 4.05 10.81
N VAL A 1004 -16.59 4.48 10.10
CA VAL A 1004 -16.34 5.89 9.76
C VAL A 1004 -17.35 6.41 8.73
N TYR A 1005 -17.74 5.60 7.74
CA TYR A 1005 -18.78 5.97 6.78
C TYR A 1005 -20.14 6.18 7.49
N ASP A 1006 -20.56 5.19 8.27
CA ASP A 1006 -21.84 5.17 9.02
C ASP A 1006 -21.92 6.22 10.14
N LEU A 1007 -20.80 6.84 10.54
CA LEU A 1007 -20.76 7.92 11.53
C LEU A 1007 -21.46 9.19 11.00
N ASN A 1008 -22.78 9.24 11.11
CA ASN A 1008 -23.58 10.41 10.76
C ASN A 1008 -23.53 11.43 11.92
N THR A 1009 -22.58 12.37 11.86
CA THR A 1009 -22.32 13.31 12.95
C THR A 1009 -22.32 14.77 12.48
N THR A 1010 -22.87 15.62 13.34
CA THR A 1010 -22.78 17.08 13.20
C THR A 1010 -21.69 17.70 14.08
N ILE A 1011 -21.35 17.03 15.18
CA ILE A 1011 -20.35 17.47 16.16
C ILE A 1011 -18.94 17.08 15.71
N TYR A 1012 -18.71 15.79 15.46
CA TYR A 1012 -17.39 15.21 15.19
C TYR A 1012 -16.99 15.24 13.71
N LYS A 1013 -17.37 16.31 12.98
CA LYS A 1013 -17.12 16.41 11.52
C LYS A 1013 -15.63 16.44 11.18
N ASN A 1014 -14.84 17.15 11.98
CA ASN A 1014 -13.40 17.28 11.78
C ASN A 1014 -12.68 15.97 12.08
N GLU A 1015 -13.09 15.31 13.14
CA GLU A 1015 -12.57 14.04 13.63
C GLU A 1015 -12.92 12.91 12.66
N LYS A 1016 -14.16 12.88 12.12
CA LYS A 1016 -14.53 11.99 10.99
C LYS A 1016 -13.61 12.19 9.79
N ALA A 1017 -13.31 13.43 9.42
CA ALA A 1017 -12.39 13.75 8.33
C ALA A 1017 -10.91 13.44 8.65
N GLN A 1018 -10.52 13.38 9.93
CA GLN A 1018 -9.21 12.89 10.36
C GLN A 1018 -9.15 11.35 10.32
N LEU A 1019 -10.17 10.67 10.83
CA LEU A 1019 -10.30 9.20 10.78
C LEU A 1019 -10.30 8.69 9.33
N GLN A 1020 -10.98 9.37 8.42
CA GLN A 1020 -10.93 9.04 6.99
C GLN A 1020 -9.52 9.20 6.41
N ARG A 1021 -8.83 10.31 6.71
CA ARG A 1021 -7.43 10.52 6.29
C ARG A 1021 -6.48 9.45 6.84
N VAL A 1022 -6.72 8.95 8.05
CA VAL A 1022 -5.95 7.83 8.62
C VAL A 1022 -6.23 6.53 7.85
N LEU A 1023 -7.49 6.23 7.50
CA LEU A 1023 -7.82 5.08 6.67
C LEU A 1023 -7.19 5.17 5.27
N ASP A 1024 -7.26 6.33 4.62
CA ASP A 1024 -6.67 6.56 3.30
C ASP A 1024 -5.14 6.35 3.34
N ALA A 1025 -4.48 6.81 4.42
CA ALA A 1025 -3.04 6.61 4.63
C ALA A 1025 -2.67 5.15 5.00
N LEU A 1026 -3.56 4.40 5.65
CA LEU A 1026 -3.35 2.99 6.00
C LEU A 1026 -3.49 2.06 4.79
N LYS A 1027 -4.36 2.40 3.83
CA LYS A 1027 -4.64 1.57 2.65
C LYS A 1027 -3.41 0.97 1.96
N PRO A 1028 -2.35 1.75 1.58
CA PRO A 1028 -1.17 1.16 0.93
C PRO A 1028 -0.40 0.17 1.80
N TYR A 1029 -0.42 0.30 3.13
CA TYR A 1029 0.24 -0.65 4.04
C TYR A 1029 -0.52 -1.97 4.12
N ILE A 1030 -1.86 -1.90 4.12
CA ILE A 1030 -2.74 -3.08 4.16
C ILE A 1030 -2.72 -3.80 2.81
N ASP A 1031 -2.79 -3.06 1.69
CA ASP A 1031 -2.61 -3.63 0.35
C ASP A 1031 -1.24 -4.33 0.22
N ARG A 1032 -0.18 -3.78 0.82
CA ARG A 1032 1.14 -4.42 0.86
C ARG A 1032 1.15 -5.70 1.70
N LYS A 1033 0.62 -5.68 2.94
CA LYS A 1033 0.54 -6.86 3.82
C LYS A 1033 -0.25 -8.01 3.18
N GLU A 1034 -1.38 -7.68 2.56
CA GLU A 1034 -2.23 -8.61 1.78
C GLU A 1034 -1.47 -9.22 0.59
N ASN A 1035 -0.70 -8.40 -0.15
CA ASN A 1035 0.12 -8.87 -1.27
C ASN A 1035 1.31 -9.71 -0.79
N GLU A 1036 1.92 -9.38 0.35
CA GLU A 1036 2.98 -10.18 0.99
C GLU A 1036 2.45 -11.55 1.43
N LYS A 1037 1.27 -11.63 2.07
CA LYS A 1037 0.62 -12.92 2.41
C LYS A 1037 0.37 -13.76 1.14
N LYS A 1038 -0.22 -13.16 0.10
CA LYS A 1038 -0.46 -13.85 -1.19
C LYS A 1038 0.81 -14.26 -1.91
N GLN A 1039 1.90 -13.50 -1.79
CA GLN A 1039 3.18 -13.84 -2.41
C GLN A 1039 3.89 -14.98 -1.65
N ALA A 1040 3.80 -15.00 -0.31
CA ALA A 1040 4.26 -16.11 0.51
C ALA A 1040 3.50 -17.41 0.17
N GLU A 1041 2.18 -17.34 0.03
CA GLU A 1041 1.33 -18.47 -0.36
C GLU A 1041 1.63 -18.97 -1.78
N ARG A 1042 1.79 -18.08 -2.77
CA ARG A 1042 2.29 -18.45 -4.12
C ARG A 1042 3.66 -19.11 -4.07
N ASN A 1043 4.54 -18.72 -3.15
CA ASN A 1043 5.85 -19.33 -2.99
C ASN A 1043 5.76 -20.74 -2.35
N LYS A 1044 4.88 -20.94 -1.35
CA LYS A 1044 4.55 -22.27 -0.81
C LYS A 1044 4.05 -23.19 -1.92
N ILE A 1045 3.08 -22.73 -2.71
CA ILE A 1045 2.48 -23.48 -3.84
C ILE A 1045 3.55 -23.90 -4.86
N ARG A 1046 4.42 -22.98 -5.31
CA ARG A 1046 5.53 -23.31 -6.22
C ARG A 1046 6.49 -24.35 -5.65
N ASN A 1047 6.77 -24.30 -4.34
CA ASN A 1047 7.61 -25.29 -3.68
C ASN A 1047 6.93 -26.66 -3.66
N ILE A 1048 5.63 -26.72 -3.35
CA ILE A 1048 4.83 -27.94 -3.38
C ILE A 1048 4.76 -28.53 -4.79
N GLU A 1049 4.51 -27.72 -5.83
CA GLU A 1049 4.52 -28.19 -7.22
C GLU A 1049 5.89 -28.74 -7.65
N LYS A 1050 6.99 -28.16 -7.13
CA LYS A 1050 8.34 -28.69 -7.34
C LYS A 1050 8.54 -30.04 -6.63
N LEU A 1051 8.11 -30.17 -5.37
CA LEU A 1051 8.18 -31.43 -4.61
C LEU A 1051 7.34 -32.54 -5.28
N ILE A 1052 6.12 -32.24 -5.72
CA ILE A 1052 5.29 -33.17 -6.50
C ILE A 1052 6.00 -33.55 -7.81
N SER A 1053 6.61 -32.59 -8.52
CA SER A 1053 7.36 -32.87 -9.75
C SER A 1053 8.60 -33.75 -9.51
N GLN A 1054 9.27 -33.59 -8.37
CA GLN A 1054 10.37 -34.45 -7.95
C GLN A 1054 9.87 -35.86 -7.60
N ALA A 1055 8.78 -35.98 -6.84
CA ALA A 1055 8.13 -37.25 -6.52
C ALA A 1055 7.67 -38.01 -7.79
N ILE A 1056 7.15 -37.30 -8.80
CA ILE A 1056 6.82 -37.87 -10.13
C ILE A 1056 8.08 -38.43 -10.82
N ALA A 1057 9.17 -37.66 -10.82
CA ALA A 1057 10.39 -38.01 -11.55
C ALA A 1057 11.17 -39.16 -10.88
N THR A 1058 11.24 -39.19 -9.54
CA THR A 1058 12.05 -40.18 -8.80
C THR A 1058 11.26 -41.40 -8.36
N LYS A 1059 9.95 -41.26 -8.09
CA LYS A 1059 9.09 -42.25 -7.41
C LYS A 1059 9.63 -42.67 -6.03
N ASP A 1060 10.41 -41.79 -5.39
CA ASP A 1060 10.96 -42.00 -4.05
C ASP A 1060 9.86 -41.80 -2.99
N PRO A 1061 9.56 -42.80 -2.13
CA PRO A 1061 8.62 -42.66 -1.02
C PRO A 1061 8.90 -41.45 -0.13
N LYS A 1062 10.17 -41.06 0.07
CA LYS A 1062 10.52 -39.90 0.89
C LYS A 1062 10.11 -38.58 0.23
N ALA A 1063 10.33 -38.45 -1.08
CA ALA A 1063 9.90 -37.27 -1.84
C ALA A 1063 8.36 -37.16 -1.89
N ILE A 1064 7.66 -38.29 -1.88
CA ILE A 1064 6.19 -38.35 -1.78
C ILE A 1064 5.72 -37.88 -0.40
N GLU A 1065 6.37 -38.32 0.68
CA GLU A 1065 6.07 -37.90 2.06
C GLU A 1065 6.34 -36.40 2.29
N GLU A 1066 7.47 -35.89 1.79
CA GLU A 1066 7.80 -34.46 1.82
C GLU A 1066 6.79 -33.60 1.04
N ALA A 1067 6.35 -34.07 -0.14
CA ALA A 1067 5.29 -33.42 -0.90
C ALA A 1067 3.93 -33.45 -0.17
N GLN A 1068 3.59 -34.58 0.46
CA GLN A 1068 2.35 -34.75 1.23
C GLN A 1068 2.30 -33.82 2.44
N ALA A 1069 3.37 -33.77 3.24
CA ALA A 1069 3.48 -32.88 4.40
C ALA A 1069 3.33 -31.41 3.99
N ALA A 1070 3.99 -30.99 2.90
CA ALA A 1070 3.91 -29.63 2.40
C ALA A 1070 2.51 -29.26 1.85
N ILE A 1071 1.77 -30.21 1.25
CA ILE A 1071 0.36 -30.01 0.90
C ILE A 1071 -0.50 -29.87 2.15
N ASP A 1072 -0.26 -30.68 3.18
CA ASP A 1072 -1.04 -30.66 4.42
C ASP A 1072 -0.89 -29.36 5.24
N GLU A 1073 0.18 -28.58 5.02
CA GLU A 1073 0.37 -27.22 5.57
C GLU A 1073 -0.38 -26.08 4.82
N LEU A 1074 -1.10 -26.36 3.71
CA LEU A 1074 -1.88 -25.32 3.03
C LEU A 1074 -3.19 -25.00 3.76
N GLU A 1075 -3.49 -23.69 3.86
CA GLU A 1075 -4.76 -23.14 4.38
C GLU A 1075 -5.88 -23.21 3.33
N ASP A 1076 -5.59 -22.80 2.07
CA ASP A 1076 -6.55 -22.83 0.96
C ASP A 1076 -6.91 -24.27 0.55
N LEU A 1077 -8.18 -24.64 0.78
CA LEU A 1077 -8.69 -26.00 0.55
C LEU A 1077 -8.74 -26.39 -0.92
N ASP A 1078 -9.08 -25.47 -1.83
CA ASP A 1078 -9.23 -25.75 -3.26
C ASP A 1078 -7.85 -25.99 -3.91
N ILE A 1079 -6.87 -25.16 -3.56
CA ILE A 1079 -5.47 -25.30 -3.99
C ILE A 1079 -4.87 -26.58 -3.42
N LYS A 1080 -5.11 -26.85 -2.13
CA LYS A 1080 -4.70 -28.09 -1.45
C LYS A 1080 -5.27 -29.32 -2.14
N MET A 1081 -6.55 -29.32 -2.47
CA MET A 1081 -7.21 -30.41 -3.21
C MET A 1081 -6.63 -30.59 -4.63
N ALA A 1082 -6.40 -29.50 -5.36
CA ALA A 1082 -5.81 -29.56 -6.70
C ALA A 1082 -4.38 -30.15 -6.69
N LEU A 1083 -3.56 -29.78 -5.70
CA LEU A 1083 -2.20 -30.31 -5.53
C LEU A 1083 -2.19 -31.74 -5.00
N GLN A 1084 -3.07 -32.08 -4.06
CA GLN A 1084 -3.27 -33.44 -3.58
C GLN A 1084 -3.65 -34.39 -4.72
N LYS A 1085 -4.55 -33.97 -5.62
CA LYS A 1085 -4.94 -34.77 -6.79
C LYS A 1085 -3.77 -35.02 -7.75
N LYS A 1086 -2.88 -34.03 -7.95
CA LYS A 1086 -1.64 -34.22 -8.72
C LYS A 1086 -0.72 -35.27 -8.06
N LEU A 1087 -0.57 -35.23 -6.73
CA LEU A 1087 0.25 -36.20 -5.98
C LEU A 1087 -0.38 -37.61 -5.97
N ASP A 1088 -1.67 -37.74 -5.71
CA ASP A 1088 -2.39 -39.03 -5.67
C ASP A 1088 -2.34 -39.76 -7.03
N THR A 1089 -2.50 -39.01 -8.13
CA THR A 1089 -2.40 -39.55 -9.51
C THR A 1089 -1.00 -40.14 -9.78
N THR A 1090 0.03 -39.60 -9.14
CA THR A 1090 1.42 -40.05 -9.27
C THR A 1090 1.65 -41.40 -8.58
N ASN A 1091 1.02 -41.60 -7.42
CA ASN A 1091 1.19 -42.80 -6.59
C ASN A 1091 0.43 -44.04 -7.07
N ARG A 1092 -0.36 -43.93 -8.15
CA ARG A 1092 -1.20 -45.01 -8.70
C ARG A 1092 -2.24 -45.56 -7.69
N ILE A 1093 -2.61 -44.78 -6.67
CA ILE A 1093 -3.71 -45.13 -5.76
C ILE A 1093 -5.00 -45.20 -6.59
N SER A 1094 -5.71 -46.32 -6.53
CA SER A 1094 -6.93 -46.48 -7.32
C SER A 1094 -8.05 -45.60 -6.76
N GLN A 1095 -8.93 -45.09 -7.64
CA GLN A 1095 -10.22 -44.52 -7.20
C GLN A 1095 -11.03 -45.52 -6.34
N MET A 1096 -10.78 -46.83 -6.51
CA MET A 1096 -11.36 -47.88 -5.68
C MET A 1096 -10.80 -47.91 -4.24
N ASP A 1097 -9.50 -47.66 -4.06
CA ASP A 1097 -8.87 -47.59 -2.72
C ASP A 1097 -9.30 -46.31 -1.99
N LEU A 1098 -9.39 -45.19 -2.72
CA LEU A 1098 -9.94 -43.93 -2.22
C LEU A 1098 -11.41 -44.09 -1.82
N ALA A 1099 -12.20 -44.87 -2.56
CA ALA A 1099 -13.61 -45.12 -2.25
C ALA A 1099 -13.77 -45.96 -0.97
N ILE A 1100 -12.87 -46.90 -0.72
CA ILE A 1100 -12.83 -47.66 0.54
C ILE A 1100 -12.49 -46.73 1.72
N GLN A 1101 -11.46 -45.87 1.59
CA GLN A 1101 -11.08 -44.90 2.63
C GLN A 1101 -12.20 -43.89 2.92
N ALA A 1102 -12.83 -43.33 1.88
CA ALA A 1102 -13.96 -42.42 2.00
C ALA A 1102 -15.15 -43.09 2.70
N ARG A 1103 -15.45 -44.34 2.34
CA ARG A 1103 -16.52 -45.12 2.97
C ARG A 1103 -16.28 -45.32 4.46
N ASP A 1104 -15.11 -45.81 4.85
CA ASP A 1104 -14.75 -46.07 6.26
C ASP A 1104 -14.77 -44.78 7.10
N ALA A 1105 -14.24 -43.67 6.57
CA ALA A 1105 -14.25 -42.39 7.27
C ALA A 1105 -15.68 -41.82 7.47
N VAL A 1106 -16.56 -41.93 6.47
CA VAL A 1106 -17.96 -41.48 6.61
C VAL A 1106 -18.79 -42.46 7.47
N GLU A 1107 -18.52 -43.76 7.44
CA GLU A 1107 -19.16 -44.73 8.37
C GLU A 1107 -18.78 -44.45 9.83
N LYS A 1108 -17.53 -44.03 10.10
CA LYS A 1108 -17.10 -43.58 11.44
C LYS A 1108 -17.77 -42.27 11.88
N LEU A 1109 -17.87 -41.30 10.98
CA LEU A 1109 -18.60 -40.04 11.24
C LEU A 1109 -20.08 -40.30 11.55
N ASP A 1110 -20.75 -41.15 10.77
CA ASP A 1110 -22.15 -41.51 10.98
C ASP A 1110 -22.37 -42.29 12.29
N ALA A 1111 -21.43 -43.15 12.69
CA ALA A 1111 -21.50 -43.85 13.98
C ALA A 1111 -21.47 -42.87 15.17
N TYR A 1112 -20.67 -41.80 15.05
CA TYR A 1112 -20.52 -40.74 16.06
C TYR A 1112 -21.70 -39.75 16.08
N LEU A 1113 -22.58 -39.75 15.08
CA LEU A 1113 -23.81 -38.96 15.05
C LEU A 1113 -24.97 -39.58 15.90
N ASN A 1114 -24.64 -40.53 16.78
CA ASN A 1114 -25.57 -41.08 17.77
C ASN A 1114 -25.55 -40.29 19.09
N TYR A 1115 -26.72 -40.19 19.71
CA TYR A 1115 -27.09 -39.13 20.65
C TYR A 1115 -26.20 -38.93 21.90
N SER A 1116 -25.50 -39.95 22.42
CA SER A 1116 -24.78 -39.85 23.71
C SER A 1116 -23.51 -38.99 23.66
N ASP A 1117 -22.83 -38.95 22.52
CA ASP A 1117 -21.42 -38.53 22.47
C ASP A 1117 -21.29 -37.09 21.95
N ILE A 1118 -22.30 -36.62 21.23
CA ILE A 1118 -22.25 -35.39 20.42
C ILE A 1118 -22.24 -34.09 21.23
N ILE A 1119 -22.84 -34.09 22.44
CA ILE A 1119 -22.87 -32.91 23.33
C ILE A 1119 -21.53 -32.76 24.08
N ASN A 1120 -20.83 -33.86 24.35
CA ASN A 1120 -19.64 -33.87 25.21
C ASN A 1120 -18.32 -33.83 24.43
N ASN A 1121 -18.29 -34.35 23.19
CA ASN A 1121 -17.07 -34.51 22.37
C ASN A 1121 -17.15 -33.74 21.03
N LEU A 1122 -17.52 -32.45 21.07
CA LEU A 1122 -17.64 -31.61 19.88
C LEU A 1122 -16.34 -31.56 19.05
N ASP A 1123 -15.17 -31.58 19.69
CA ASP A 1123 -13.87 -31.57 19.00
C ASP A 1123 -13.53 -32.90 18.31
N GLU A 1124 -13.93 -34.04 18.88
CA GLU A 1124 -13.77 -35.35 18.22
C GLU A 1124 -14.70 -35.45 16.99
N LEU A 1125 -15.93 -34.92 17.08
CA LEU A 1125 -16.82 -34.82 15.93
C LEU A 1125 -16.22 -33.94 14.81
N LYS A 1126 -15.57 -32.81 15.15
CA LYS A 1126 -14.88 -31.96 14.17
C LYS A 1126 -13.71 -32.66 13.49
N ASP A 1127 -12.94 -33.44 14.24
CA ASP A 1127 -11.82 -34.21 13.69
C ASP A 1127 -12.32 -35.34 12.77
N LEU A 1128 -13.35 -36.09 13.18
CA LEU A 1128 -14.01 -37.09 12.34
C LEU A 1128 -14.64 -36.47 11.08
N TYR A 1129 -15.27 -35.30 11.20
CA TYR A 1129 -15.80 -34.53 10.07
C TYR A 1129 -14.68 -34.20 9.07
N LYS A 1130 -13.57 -33.61 9.53
CA LYS A 1130 -12.41 -33.27 8.69
C LYS A 1130 -11.81 -34.49 8.01
N LYS A 1131 -11.73 -35.63 8.72
CA LYS A 1131 -11.24 -36.91 8.16
C LYS A 1131 -12.17 -37.44 7.06
N ALA A 1132 -13.49 -37.41 7.28
CA ALA A 1132 -14.48 -37.83 6.30
C ALA A 1132 -14.50 -36.92 5.07
N GLU A 1133 -14.49 -35.60 5.26
CA GLU A 1133 -14.44 -34.58 4.21
C GLU A 1133 -13.15 -34.70 3.37
N LYS A 1134 -11.97 -34.83 4.00
CA LYS A 1134 -10.69 -35.08 3.32
C LYS A 1134 -10.71 -36.37 2.50
N ALA A 1135 -11.36 -37.43 2.99
CA ALA A 1135 -11.42 -38.70 2.30
C ALA A 1135 -12.42 -38.67 1.11
N THR A 1136 -13.61 -38.09 1.29
CA THR A 1136 -14.62 -38.01 0.22
C THR A 1136 -14.21 -37.10 -0.93
N ASN A 1137 -13.53 -35.99 -0.64
CA ASN A 1137 -13.15 -34.99 -1.66
C ASN A 1137 -12.00 -35.44 -2.58
N ARG A 1138 -11.40 -36.61 -2.34
CA ARG A 1138 -10.40 -37.25 -3.22
C ARG A 1138 -11.06 -38.10 -4.34
N LEU A 1139 -12.37 -38.32 -4.28
CA LEU A 1139 -13.12 -39.09 -5.27
C LEU A 1139 -13.53 -38.24 -6.47
N ASP A 1140 -13.47 -38.84 -7.67
CA ASP A 1140 -14.00 -38.21 -8.89
C ASP A 1140 -15.54 -38.07 -8.89
N ASN A 1141 -16.25 -38.85 -8.05
CA ASN A 1141 -17.67 -38.68 -7.77
C ASN A 1141 -17.96 -38.95 -6.29
N ASN A 1142 -18.12 -37.88 -5.51
CA ASN A 1142 -18.42 -37.93 -4.06
C ASN A 1142 -19.90 -37.69 -3.73
N SER A 1143 -20.77 -37.50 -4.73
CA SER A 1143 -22.17 -37.08 -4.55
C SER A 1143 -23.00 -37.97 -3.60
N GLN A 1144 -22.69 -39.27 -3.55
CA GLN A 1144 -23.32 -40.24 -2.63
C GLN A 1144 -23.01 -40.00 -1.14
N TYR A 1145 -21.98 -39.20 -0.82
CA TYR A 1145 -21.60 -38.85 0.55
C TYR A 1145 -21.97 -37.42 0.95
N ALA A 1146 -22.27 -36.52 -0.01
CA ALA A 1146 -22.58 -35.11 0.27
C ALA A 1146 -23.68 -34.95 1.34
N ASN A 1147 -24.82 -35.63 1.17
CA ASN A 1147 -25.93 -35.67 2.12
C ASN A 1147 -25.60 -36.23 3.53
N ARG A 1148 -24.42 -36.85 3.72
CA ARG A 1148 -23.93 -37.36 5.03
C ARG A 1148 -22.96 -36.35 5.66
N ILE A 1149 -22.06 -35.78 4.85
CA ILE A 1149 -21.17 -34.68 5.26
C ILE A 1149 -21.97 -33.42 5.64
N ASP A 1150 -22.91 -32.97 4.80
CA ASP A 1150 -23.73 -31.77 5.03
C ASP A 1150 -24.56 -31.86 6.32
N LYS A 1151 -25.00 -33.06 6.71
CA LYS A 1151 -25.64 -33.30 8.01
C LYS A 1151 -24.69 -32.95 9.15
N ALA A 1152 -23.55 -33.62 9.20
CA ALA A 1152 -22.56 -33.41 10.26
C ALA A 1152 -22.12 -31.95 10.36
N LYS A 1153 -21.91 -31.28 9.21
CA LYS A 1153 -21.59 -29.84 9.14
C LYS A 1153 -22.63 -28.97 9.84
N GLY A 1154 -23.91 -29.14 9.52
CA GLY A 1154 -24.99 -28.36 10.14
C GLY A 1154 -25.08 -28.55 11.65
N TYR A 1155 -24.75 -29.74 12.17
CA TYR A 1155 -24.65 -29.96 13.63
C TYR A 1155 -23.51 -29.15 14.25
N ILE A 1156 -22.32 -29.24 13.66
CA ILE A 1156 -21.13 -28.53 14.14
C ILE A 1156 -21.40 -27.02 14.18
N GLU A 1157 -21.97 -26.45 13.11
CA GLU A 1157 -22.30 -25.01 13.05
C GLU A 1157 -23.25 -24.57 14.19
N VAL A 1158 -24.31 -25.34 14.48
CA VAL A 1158 -25.26 -25.00 15.55
C VAL A 1158 -24.62 -25.11 16.94
N MET A 1159 -23.82 -26.14 17.17
CA MET A 1159 -23.16 -26.33 18.48
C MET A 1159 -21.98 -25.37 18.70
N GLU A 1160 -21.23 -24.99 17.67
CA GLU A 1160 -20.19 -23.95 17.79
C GLU A 1160 -20.76 -22.60 18.19
N ILE A 1161 -21.92 -22.22 17.62
CA ILE A 1161 -22.62 -20.98 18.01
C ILE A 1161 -23.09 -21.07 19.47
N LEU A 1162 -23.65 -22.21 19.90
CA LEU A 1162 -24.09 -22.42 21.28
C LEU A 1162 -22.92 -22.38 22.28
N THR A 1163 -21.82 -23.08 22.00
CA THR A 1163 -20.61 -23.08 22.84
C THR A 1163 -20.02 -21.69 22.93
N LYS A 1164 -19.95 -20.94 21.82
CA LYS A 1164 -19.48 -19.55 21.85
C LYS A 1164 -20.35 -18.66 22.74
N TYR A 1165 -21.67 -18.76 22.65
CA TYR A 1165 -22.56 -17.99 23.53
C TYR A 1165 -22.42 -18.37 25.01
N LYS A 1166 -22.13 -19.65 25.32
CA LYS A 1166 -21.78 -20.09 26.68
C LYS A 1166 -20.46 -19.47 27.16
N GLU A 1167 -19.40 -19.54 26.35
CA GLU A 1167 -18.08 -18.96 26.70
C GLU A 1167 -18.12 -17.43 26.85
N ASP A 1168 -18.85 -16.72 25.98
CA ASP A 1168 -19.01 -15.25 26.06
C ASP A 1168 -19.82 -14.83 27.30
N ALA A 1169 -20.79 -15.63 27.73
CA ALA A 1169 -21.52 -15.41 28.98
C ALA A 1169 -20.64 -15.66 30.21
N GLU A 1170 -19.84 -16.74 30.23
CA GLU A 1170 -18.99 -17.11 31.38
C GLU A 1170 -17.75 -16.23 31.55
N ARG A 1171 -17.04 -15.87 30.46
CA ARG A 1171 -15.77 -15.14 30.53
C ARG A 1171 -15.89 -13.64 30.35
N ASN A 1172 -16.81 -13.20 29.49
CA ASN A 1172 -16.92 -11.81 29.06
C ASN A 1172 -18.15 -11.10 29.65
N SER A 1173 -19.02 -11.83 30.35
CA SER A 1173 -20.34 -11.36 30.84
C SER A 1173 -21.24 -10.82 29.71
N ILE A 1174 -21.05 -11.29 28.48
CA ILE A 1174 -21.82 -10.87 27.30
C ILE A 1174 -22.95 -11.89 27.08
N LEU A 1175 -24.18 -11.49 27.42
CA LEU A 1175 -25.35 -12.36 27.34
C LEU A 1175 -26.00 -12.28 25.94
N ALA A 1176 -26.05 -13.40 25.22
CA ALA A 1176 -26.72 -13.51 23.92
C ALA A 1176 -28.18 -13.03 24.01
N SER A 1177 -28.66 -12.29 23.00
CA SER A 1177 -30.00 -11.72 22.98
C SER A 1177 -31.09 -12.76 22.69
N GLU A 1178 -32.34 -12.49 23.10
CA GLU A 1178 -33.48 -13.36 22.77
C GLU A 1178 -33.64 -13.59 21.26
N LYS A 1179 -33.29 -12.58 20.45
CA LYS A 1179 -33.31 -12.67 19.00
C LYS A 1179 -32.27 -13.68 18.49
N GLU A 1180 -31.04 -13.61 18.99
CA GLU A 1180 -29.96 -14.55 18.62
C GLU A 1180 -30.29 -15.98 19.04
N MET A 1181 -30.87 -16.17 20.23
CA MET A 1181 -31.34 -17.48 20.70
C MET A 1181 -32.50 -18.00 19.84
N THR A 1182 -33.44 -17.14 19.44
CA THR A 1182 -34.55 -17.52 18.53
C THR A 1182 -34.03 -17.91 17.14
N GLU A 1183 -33.05 -17.18 16.60
CA GLU A 1183 -32.39 -17.51 15.33
C GLU A 1183 -31.61 -18.84 15.44
N LEU A 1184 -30.97 -19.12 16.57
CA LEU A 1184 -30.27 -20.40 16.83
C LEU A 1184 -31.25 -21.58 16.92
N ILE A 1185 -32.38 -21.43 17.60
CA ILE A 1185 -33.47 -22.43 17.63
C ILE A 1185 -34.04 -22.65 16.22
N SER A 1186 -34.21 -21.60 15.42
CA SER A 1186 -34.65 -21.71 14.03
C SER A 1186 -33.68 -22.55 13.19
N LYS A 1187 -32.36 -22.28 13.29
CA LYS A 1187 -31.31 -23.08 12.64
C LYS A 1187 -31.34 -24.55 13.11
N ALA A 1188 -31.45 -24.79 14.41
CA ALA A 1188 -31.53 -26.15 14.97
C ALA A 1188 -32.74 -26.96 14.45
N ASN A 1189 -33.88 -26.29 14.23
CA ASN A 1189 -35.07 -26.93 13.63
C ASN A 1189 -34.87 -27.32 12.16
N GLN A 1190 -34.10 -26.53 11.40
CA GLN A 1190 -33.83 -26.75 9.97
C GLN A 1190 -32.85 -27.90 9.68
N LEU A 1191 -32.08 -28.35 10.67
CA LEU A 1191 -31.07 -29.41 10.50
C LEU A 1191 -31.64 -30.72 9.91
N SER A 1192 -30.91 -31.42 9.06
CA SER A 1192 -31.36 -32.62 8.32
C SER A 1192 -31.19 -33.96 9.09
N PHE A 1193 -31.46 -33.95 10.40
CA PHE A 1193 -31.31 -35.11 11.31
C PHE A 1193 -32.61 -35.86 11.63
N THR A 1194 -32.45 -37.00 12.33
CA THR A 1194 -33.55 -37.70 13.02
C THR A 1194 -34.23 -36.77 14.03
N THR A 1195 -35.55 -36.89 14.17
CA THR A 1195 -36.37 -36.04 15.06
C THR A 1195 -35.84 -36.01 16.49
N ARG A 1196 -35.34 -37.15 16.98
CA ARG A 1196 -34.77 -37.30 18.33
C ARG A 1196 -33.52 -36.45 18.55
N ASN A 1197 -32.59 -36.44 17.59
CA ASN A 1197 -31.36 -35.63 17.71
C ASN A 1197 -31.69 -34.13 17.68
N LYS A 1198 -32.56 -33.68 16.77
CA LYS A 1198 -32.99 -32.26 16.73
C LYS A 1198 -33.63 -31.81 18.04
N GLN A 1199 -34.56 -32.60 18.58
CA GLN A 1199 -35.26 -32.30 19.83
C GLN A 1199 -34.30 -32.13 21.01
N ASN A 1200 -33.19 -32.86 21.05
CA ASN A 1200 -32.26 -32.77 22.17
C ASN A 1200 -31.27 -31.61 22.03
N ILE A 1201 -30.84 -31.23 20.81
CA ILE A 1201 -30.12 -29.97 20.56
C ILE A 1201 -30.98 -28.78 21.00
N ILE A 1202 -32.26 -28.78 20.62
CA ILE A 1202 -33.20 -27.71 20.99
C ILE A 1202 -33.41 -27.64 22.51
N LYS A 1203 -33.47 -28.78 23.22
CA LYS A 1203 -33.51 -28.79 24.70
C LYS A 1203 -32.28 -28.14 25.33
N GLU A 1204 -31.09 -28.40 24.79
CA GLU A 1204 -29.84 -27.82 25.32
C GLU A 1204 -29.76 -26.31 25.07
N ILE A 1205 -30.22 -25.85 23.89
CA ILE A 1205 -30.34 -24.41 23.58
C ILE A 1205 -31.36 -23.74 24.51
N LEU A 1206 -32.53 -24.36 24.73
CA LEU A 1206 -33.58 -23.84 25.63
C LEU A 1206 -33.14 -23.81 27.10
N LYS A 1207 -32.39 -24.83 27.56
CA LYS A 1207 -31.82 -24.86 28.91
C LYS A 1207 -30.88 -23.68 29.14
N PHE A 1208 -29.97 -23.43 28.20
CA PHE A 1208 -29.08 -22.27 28.27
C PHE A 1208 -29.82 -20.93 28.14
N GLN A 1209 -30.93 -20.88 27.38
CA GLN A 1209 -31.78 -19.69 27.29
C GLN A 1209 -32.42 -19.32 28.65
N GLU A 1210 -32.84 -20.30 29.45
CA GLU A 1210 -33.36 -20.05 30.80
C GLU A 1210 -32.25 -19.64 31.79
N GLU A 1211 -31.06 -20.28 31.72
CA GLU A 1211 -29.88 -19.89 32.50
C GLU A 1211 -29.48 -18.42 32.24
N LEU A 1212 -29.50 -17.97 30.97
CA LEU A 1212 -29.27 -16.57 30.60
C LEU A 1212 -30.33 -15.60 31.14
N LYS A 1213 -31.58 -16.07 31.32
CA LYS A 1213 -32.68 -15.25 31.85
C LYS A 1213 -32.53 -15.04 33.36
N GLU A 1214 -32.21 -16.08 34.11
CA GLU A 1214 -31.90 -15.97 35.54
C GLU A 1214 -30.70 -15.01 35.79
N LEU A 1215 -29.66 -15.07 34.96
CA LEU A 1215 -28.52 -14.13 35.00
C LEU A 1215 -28.88 -12.66 34.71
N ARG A 1216 -29.86 -12.42 33.82
CA ARG A 1216 -30.37 -11.07 33.52
C ARG A 1216 -31.19 -10.51 34.68
N GLU A 1217 -31.99 -11.34 35.33
CA GLU A 1217 -32.81 -10.94 36.48
C GLU A 1217 -31.96 -10.68 37.74
N ALA A 1218 -30.83 -11.38 37.90
CA ALA A 1218 -29.88 -11.18 39.00
C ALA A 1218 -29.05 -9.88 38.92
N THR A 1219 -29.02 -9.18 37.78
CA THR A 1219 -28.14 -8.02 37.55
C THR A 1219 -28.84 -6.65 37.66
N THR A 1220 -30.12 -6.59 38.06
CA THR A 1220 -30.94 -5.36 38.00
C THR A 1220 -31.49 -4.81 39.33
N VAL A 1221 -30.61 -4.34 40.23
CA VAL A 1221 -30.90 -3.31 41.28
C VAL A 1221 -29.58 -2.66 41.79
N PRO A 1222 -29.56 -1.40 42.26
CA PRO A 1222 -29.73 -0.15 41.51
C PRO A 1222 -28.48 0.79 41.59
N GLU A 1223 -28.61 1.97 40.98
CA GLU A 1223 -27.58 3.01 40.75
C GLU A 1223 -26.92 3.63 42.00
N ALA A 1224 -25.67 4.08 41.82
CA ALA A 1224 -24.98 5.14 42.56
C ALA A 1224 -23.96 5.84 41.64
#